data_AF-A0ABD1JHZ2-F1
#
_entry.id   AF-A0ABD1JHZ2-F1
#
_cell.length_a   1.000
_cell.length_b   1.000
_cell.length_c   1.000
_cell.angle_alpha   90.00
_cell.angle_beta   90.00
_cell.angle_gamma   90.00
#
_symmetry.space_group_name_H-M   'P 1'
#
loop_
_entity.id
_entity.type
_entity.pdbx_description
1 polymer ?
#
loop_
_entity_poly.entity_id
_entity_poly.type
_entity_poly.pdbx_seq_one_letter_code
_entity_poly.pdbx_strand_id
1 'polypeptide(L)'
;MAELEELRKQFEEIQARFNDQADALVQARTEQREALALAKAVIDQQINKPPSSTVYIPRDRKCSDFSGKQGEVKVEEWISLMKSALQVMKIPAEDQAEFVKQHLKDEAKLTVKYMVKDIDQSATKIFDALCETYGDKVPIGTRLKEFYDRKQMTGETIRSYAYDLQEKLMSIQRRDSKRVPDADLMLKEQLALGLRDDILRREIKKRLKENEGLTFSELMQDAISWSEEEEARALDGMRSSSRSKGVVHVAAAAEGSKSPLTMEMMHEAIQKIATRQDELFQMLNSRGRGMPPGRDGTMNGPPLKDEEGKFICYTCNEPGHTSRHCPQKRVPTSPAPLLPVTEESSGAAGMGQKGPGVSIVTSHLARQSTDNDPPHVALLGSGGGQRAQIALLGVLRQLGEDNLLDSFLYLAGVSGTTWAMASLYDDAQWSKNAPSVVRGALQSMSEGSSSSFSECVQWLRGRDAEGDLSLTDFWGVFVSYIKGVQLEEKKLVEEDQGDGANPYPLYSAVERALLDKHEKELWFELSPHEAGFTIPGAFVKTSLLKQDFDAGHVKQQKKRRPMDMVQLQGICGSVFGDAHMNKKFIINNIVDWIHKSLPAKCNYYILWLENPLVKWWLDLLEHFDDMEYSYNVVEKLKSELHSHPALHSYTLLKLDNNIWTKITDEEKKQYIISFLKELSESSEQQQQIGSISDGKSYSFWVLKKVLGLAYNWDLGRIANIVHNFKDPKVPEHMCKEKIMHLVDAGLFLNSPYPPMLTARDIDLFVSFDFSAGDPFQTLKVASDYAAKNSRPFPVINFERLDKDKDCPRSFYAFEGKGKPIVIHIPLFNMDNCKDKRTIKKEQHEYTTFQLPYREQKKIEHLAHLAAENVRMNRERILEEIRKAAERRKAKC
;
A
#
# COMPACT_ATOMS: atom_id res chain seq x y z
N MET A 1 -13.30 76.94 31.96
CA MET A 1 -12.47 77.40 30.82
C MET A 1 -11.13 76.66 30.80
N ALA A 2 -10.27 76.80 31.82
CA ALA A 2 -8.98 76.10 31.88
C ALA A 2 -9.07 74.55 31.77
N GLU A 3 -10.05 73.92 32.44
CA GLU A 3 -10.28 72.46 32.34
C GLU A 3 -10.77 72.02 30.95
N LEU A 4 -11.45 72.90 30.22
CA LEU A 4 -12.00 72.62 28.90
C LEU A 4 -10.92 72.75 27.81
N GLU A 5 -9.98 73.67 28.00
CA GLU A 5 -8.76 73.80 27.20
C GLU A 5 -7.85 72.57 27.38
N GLU A 6 -7.70 72.09 28.61
CA GLU A 6 -6.90 70.90 28.93
C GLU A 6 -7.52 69.63 28.35
N LEU A 7 -8.86 69.48 28.43
CA LEU A 7 -9.55 68.35 27.81
C LEU A 7 -9.40 68.35 26.28
N ARG A 8 -9.47 69.53 25.65
CA ARG A 8 -9.31 69.66 24.20
C ARG A 8 -7.90 69.28 23.76
N LYS A 9 -6.89 69.70 24.52
CA LYS A 9 -5.50 69.34 24.27
C LYS A 9 -5.25 67.83 24.43
N GLN A 10 -5.86 67.22 25.43
CA GLN A 10 -5.83 65.76 25.61
C GLN A 10 -6.54 65.02 24.47
N PHE A 11 -7.65 65.56 23.96
CA PHE A 11 -8.35 64.97 22.82
C PHE A 11 -7.53 65.05 21.52
N GLU A 12 -6.88 66.19 21.26
CA GLU A 12 -5.99 66.37 20.10
C GLU A 12 -4.77 65.44 20.18
N GLU A 13 -4.18 65.23 21.37
CA GLU A 13 -3.10 64.24 21.55
C GLU A 13 -3.56 62.80 21.35
N ILE A 14 -4.75 62.43 21.81
CA ILE A 14 -5.31 61.10 21.62
C ILE A 14 -5.57 60.85 20.13
N GLN A 15 -6.09 61.86 19.42
CA GLN A 15 -6.37 61.75 18.00
C GLN A 15 -5.10 61.66 17.15
N ALA A 16 -4.03 62.36 17.54
CA ALA A 16 -2.71 62.21 16.91
C ALA A 16 -2.16 60.79 17.08
N ARG A 17 -2.22 60.22 18.30
CA ARG A 17 -1.77 58.82 18.54
C ARG A 17 -2.60 57.80 17.79
N PHE A 18 -3.89 58.05 17.58
CA PHE A 18 -4.75 57.14 16.83
C PHE A 18 -4.39 57.13 15.34
N ASN A 19 -4.05 58.29 14.78
CA ASN A 19 -3.57 58.40 13.41
C ASN A 19 -2.20 57.71 13.24
N ASP A 20 -1.27 57.89 14.17
CA ASP A 20 0.03 57.20 14.14
C ASP A 20 -0.12 55.67 14.22
N GLN A 21 -1.08 55.18 15.01
CA GLN A 21 -1.39 53.74 15.09
C GLN A 21 -2.06 53.21 13.81
N ALA A 22 -2.88 54.02 13.15
CA ALA A 22 -3.48 53.66 11.87
C ALA A 22 -2.40 53.57 10.77
N ASP A 23 -1.46 54.52 10.75
CA ASP A 23 -0.34 54.52 9.81
C ASP A 23 0.61 53.33 10.05
N ALA A 24 0.89 52.97 11.31
CA ALA A 24 1.66 51.77 11.64
C ALA A 24 0.98 50.47 11.20
N LEU A 25 -0.36 50.40 11.26
CA LEU A 25 -1.14 49.26 10.78
C LEU A 25 -1.13 49.16 9.25
N VAL A 26 -1.19 50.30 8.55
CA VAL A 26 -1.04 50.35 7.10
C VAL A 26 0.37 49.91 6.71
N GLN A 27 1.40 50.36 7.43
CA GLN A 27 2.79 49.96 7.19
C GLN A 27 3.00 48.45 7.40
N ALA A 28 2.51 47.87 8.51
CA ALA A 28 2.58 46.43 8.76
C ALA A 28 1.86 45.60 7.69
N ARG A 29 0.72 46.09 7.17
CA ARG A 29 -0.02 45.44 6.08
C ARG A 29 0.74 45.51 4.75
N THR A 30 1.53 46.56 4.55
CA THR A 30 2.38 46.75 3.37
C THR A 30 3.59 45.80 3.43
N GLU A 31 4.26 45.72 4.58
CA GLU A 31 5.36 44.77 4.83
C GLU A 31 4.90 43.31 4.68
N GLN A 32 3.69 42.97 5.15
CA GLN A 32 3.11 41.64 4.96
C GLN A 32 2.85 41.32 3.47
N ARG A 33 2.43 42.30 2.68
CA ARG A 33 2.26 42.14 1.21
C ARG A 33 3.59 41.95 0.50
N GLU A 34 4.62 42.67 0.91
CA GLU A 34 5.98 42.52 0.37
C GLU A 34 6.58 41.16 0.74
N ALA A 35 6.39 40.68 1.97
CA ALA A 35 6.82 39.35 2.40
C ALA A 35 6.11 38.23 1.60
N LEU A 36 4.81 38.39 1.34
CA LEU A 36 4.05 37.46 0.49
C LEU A 36 4.49 37.51 -0.98
N ALA A 37 4.84 38.68 -1.50
CA ALA A 37 5.39 38.82 -2.85
C ALA A 37 6.78 38.17 -2.97
N LEU A 38 7.63 38.33 -1.95
CA LEU A 38 8.95 37.68 -1.88
C LEU A 38 8.81 36.16 -1.78
N ALA A 39 7.88 35.66 -0.95
CA ALA A 39 7.58 34.24 -0.84
C ALA A 39 7.10 33.66 -2.18
N LYS A 40 6.24 34.40 -2.91
CA LYS A 40 5.80 34.02 -4.25
C LYS A 40 6.97 33.96 -5.25
N ALA A 41 7.86 34.94 -5.23
CA ALA A 41 9.05 34.95 -6.09
C ALA A 41 10.02 33.79 -5.80
N VAL A 42 10.17 33.41 -4.53
CA VAL A 42 10.97 32.24 -4.11
C VAL A 42 10.31 30.93 -4.57
N ILE A 43 8.98 30.83 -4.47
CA ILE A 43 8.21 29.69 -4.95
C ILE A 43 8.35 29.57 -6.48
N ASP A 44 8.23 30.68 -7.22
CA ASP A 44 8.38 30.71 -8.68
C ASP A 44 9.82 30.35 -9.12
N GLN A 45 10.84 30.71 -8.32
CA GLN A 45 12.23 30.26 -8.53
C GLN A 45 12.44 28.77 -8.21
N GLN A 46 11.72 28.20 -7.24
CA GLN A 46 11.78 26.77 -6.91
C GLN A 46 11.04 25.89 -7.92
N ILE A 47 9.94 26.39 -8.51
CA ILE A 47 9.17 25.71 -9.56
C ILE A 47 9.99 25.59 -10.86
N ASN A 48 10.89 26.54 -11.13
CA ASN A 48 11.76 26.52 -12.32
C ASN A 48 13.07 25.74 -12.14
N LYS A 49 13.28 25.09 -11.00
CA LYS A 49 14.41 24.16 -10.82
C LYS A 49 13.95 22.76 -11.26
N PRO A 50 14.60 22.12 -12.25
CA PRO A 50 14.20 20.77 -12.66
C PRO A 50 14.32 19.82 -11.46
N PRO A 51 13.27 19.06 -11.12
CA PRO A 51 13.29 18.14 -9.99
C PRO A 51 14.26 16.99 -10.26
N SER A 52 15.40 17.01 -9.56
CA SER A 52 16.33 15.88 -9.45
C SER A 52 15.81 14.86 -8.42
N SER A 53 14.73 14.15 -8.76
CA SER A 53 14.44 12.82 -8.21
C SER A 53 13.30 12.21 -9.02
N THR A 54 13.62 11.72 -10.22
CA THR A 54 12.73 10.76 -10.87
C THR A 54 12.74 9.49 -10.01
N VAL A 55 11.59 9.11 -9.48
CA VAL A 55 11.40 7.74 -8.98
C VAL A 55 11.09 6.86 -10.18
N TYR A 56 12.06 6.01 -10.51
CA TYR A 56 11.95 4.94 -11.48
C TYR A 56 10.89 3.93 -10.99
N ILE A 57 9.87 3.70 -11.81
CA ILE A 57 8.97 2.53 -11.71
C ILE A 57 9.66 1.44 -12.54
N PRO A 58 10.33 0.44 -11.94
CA PRO A 58 10.88 -0.66 -12.70
C PRO A 58 9.73 -1.44 -13.31
N ARG A 59 9.59 -1.33 -14.64
CA ARG A 59 9.19 -2.50 -15.41
C ARG A 59 10.50 -3.11 -15.86
N ASP A 60 10.78 -4.34 -15.45
CA ASP A 60 11.64 -5.20 -16.24
C ASP A 60 10.96 -5.40 -17.60
N ARG A 61 11.11 -4.43 -18.50
CA ARG A 61 11.04 -4.73 -19.92
C ARG A 61 12.30 -5.52 -20.17
N LYS A 62 12.18 -6.85 -20.30
CA LYS A 62 13.22 -7.67 -20.90
C LYS A 62 13.60 -7.01 -22.22
N CYS A 63 14.74 -6.31 -22.24
CA CYS A 63 15.30 -5.78 -23.47
C CYS A 63 15.82 -7.00 -24.21
N SER A 64 15.24 -7.32 -25.36
CA SER A 64 15.70 -8.45 -26.16
C SER A 64 17.12 -8.19 -26.64
N ASP A 65 17.94 -9.23 -26.70
CA ASP A 65 19.25 -9.14 -27.34
C ASP A 65 19.10 -9.22 -28.87
N PHE A 66 20.03 -8.63 -29.60
CA PHE A 66 20.13 -8.76 -31.06
C PHE A 66 21.47 -9.37 -31.47
N SER A 67 21.43 -10.52 -32.14
CA SER A 67 22.63 -11.24 -32.59
C SER A 67 22.86 -11.14 -34.10
N GLY A 68 21.81 -10.81 -34.86
CA GLY A 68 21.86 -10.62 -36.32
C GLY A 68 21.56 -11.89 -37.14
N LYS A 69 21.08 -12.97 -36.48
CA LYS A 69 20.77 -14.25 -37.13
C LYS A 69 19.41 -14.25 -37.85
N GLN A 70 19.30 -15.04 -38.91
CA GLN A 70 18.02 -15.25 -39.63
C GLN A 70 17.00 -15.93 -38.71
N GLY A 71 15.86 -15.27 -38.47
CA GLY A 71 14.78 -15.73 -37.58
C GLY A 71 14.62 -14.93 -36.28
N GLU A 72 15.53 -13.99 -35.97
CA GLU A 72 15.37 -13.02 -34.89
C GLU A 72 14.46 -11.84 -35.27
N VAL A 73 14.11 -11.01 -34.28
CA VAL A 73 13.36 -9.75 -34.48
C VAL A 73 14.06 -8.88 -35.53
N LYS A 74 13.30 -8.32 -36.47
CA LYS A 74 13.85 -7.43 -37.52
C LYS A 74 14.62 -6.28 -36.86
N VAL A 75 15.75 -5.88 -37.43
CA VAL A 75 16.63 -4.87 -36.82
C VAL A 75 15.89 -3.55 -36.56
N GLU A 76 14.96 -3.16 -37.42
CA GLU A 76 14.17 -1.93 -37.27
C GLU A 76 13.19 -2.01 -36.08
N GLU A 77 12.62 -3.19 -35.83
CA GLU A 77 11.73 -3.43 -34.71
C GLU A 77 12.52 -3.47 -33.39
N TRP A 78 13.68 -4.14 -33.40
CA TRP A 78 14.58 -4.16 -32.26
C TRP A 78 15.09 -2.75 -31.90
N ILE A 79 15.52 -1.95 -32.89
CA ILE A 79 15.95 -0.56 -32.68
C ILE A 79 14.81 0.29 -32.11
N SER A 80 13.58 0.12 -32.60
CA SER A 80 12.42 0.84 -32.07
C SER A 80 12.14 0.48 -30.61
N LEU A 81 12.23 -0.81 -30.27
CA LEU A 81 12.08 -1.29 -28.89
C LEU A 81 13.20 -0.74 -27.99
N MET A 82 14.44 -0.74 -28.48
CA MET A 82 15.60 -0.24 -27.75
C MET A 82 15.52 1.27 -27.54
N LYS A 83 15.15 2.06 -28.55
CA LYS A 83 14.93 3.51 -28.41
C LYS A 83 13.81 3.82 -27.41
N SER A 84 12.72 3.06 -27.47
CA SER A 84 11.63 3.16 -26.49
C SER A 84 12.12 2.81 -25.07
N ALA A 85 12.96 1.78 -24.94
CA ALA A 85 13.54 1.39 -23.67
C ALA A 85 14.46 2.49 -23.10
N LEU A 86 15.37 3.04 -23.90
CA LEU A 86 16.24 4.16 -23.49
C LEU A 86 15.44 5.36 -22.98
N GLN A 87 14.33 5.69 -23.64
CA GLN A 87 13.44 6.80 -23.25
C GLN A 87 12.67 6.52 -21.95
N VAL A 88 12.11 5.32 -21.82
CA VAL A 88 11.30 4.93 -20.64
C VAL A 88 12.17 4.72 -19.40
N MET A 89 13.36 4.12 -19.57
CA MET A 89 14.33 3.91 -18.49
C MET A 89 15.11 5.18 -18.12
N LYS A 90 14.94 6.27 -18.88
CA LYS A 90 15.63 7.57 -18.71
C LYS A 90 17.15 7.44 -18.63
N ILE A 91 17.74 6.62 -19.50
CA ILE A 91 19.19 6.42 -19.51
C ILE A 91 19.88 7.72 -19.98
N PRO A 92 20.85 8.27 -19.22
CA PRO A 92 21.62 9.45 -19.59
C PRO A 92 22.26 9.30 -20.97
N ALA A 93 22.29 10.36 -21.78
CA ALA A 93 22.76 10.30 -23.17
C ALA A 93 24.19 9.73 -23.32
N GLU A 94 25.05 10.00 -22.33
CA GLU A 94 26.41 9.48 -22.20
C GLU A 94 26.49 7.95 -22.03
N ASP A 95 25.48 7.33 -21.42
CA ASP A 95 25.43 5.89 -21.12
C ASP A 95 24.63 5.07 -22.16
N GLN A 96 23.85 5.73 -23.01
CA GLN A 96 22.97 5.05 -23.97
C GLN A 96 23.76 4.16 -24.94
N ALA A 97 24.93 4.62 -25.40
CA ALA A 97 25.74 3.83 -26.32
C ALA A 97 26.27 2.54 -25.69
N GLU A 98 26.65 2.58 -24.41
CA GLU A 98 27.15 1.40 -23.70
C GLU A 98 26.01 0.44 -23.38
N PHE A 99 24.85 0.96 -22.99
CA PHE A 99 23.65 0.18 -22.76
C PHE A 99 23.21 -0.61 -24.01
N VAL A 100 23.24 0.03 -25.19
CA VAL A 100 22.91 -0.65 -26.46
C VAL A 100 23.91 -1.76 -26.77
N LYS A 101 25.22 -1.56 -26.54
CA LYS A 101 26.24 -2.59 -26.78
C LYS A 101 26.09 -3.83 -25.88
N GLN A 102 25.56 -3.67 -24.67
CA GLN A 102 25.32 -4.81 -23.76
C GLN A 102 24.26 -5.77 -24.32
N HIS A 103 23.32 -5.25 -25.11
CA HIS A 103 22.23 -6.00 -25.73
C HIS A 103 22.54 -6.43 -27.17
N LEU A 104 23.78 -6.26 -27.61
CA LEU A 104 24.27 -6.82 -28.88
C LEU A 104 25.08 -8.10 -28.62
N LYS A 105 24.78 -9.15 -29.36
CA LYS A 105 25.47 -10.45 -29.31
C LYS A 105 26.11 -10.79 -30.65
N ASP A 106 27.01 -11.77 -30.63
CA ASP A 106 27.60 -12.42 -31.81
C ASP A 106 28.04 -11.46 -32.94
N GLU A 107 27.53 -11.68 -34.17
CA GLU A 107 27.92 -10.95 -35.38
C GLU A 107 27.49 -9.47 -35.34
N ALA A 108 26.34 -9.16 -34.73
CA ALA A 108 25.89 -7.77 -34.58
C ALA A 108 26.84 -6.95 -33.70
N LYS A 109 27.38 -7.56 -32.64
CA LYS A 109 28.39 -6.92 -31.77
C LYS A 109 29.71 -6.66 -32.51
N LEU A 110 30.14 -7.60 -33.35
CA LEU A 110 31.35 -7.44 -34.18
C LEU A 110 31.16 -6.37 -35.26
N THR A 111 29.98 -6.32 -35.89
CA THR A 111 29.63 -5.30 -36.90
C THR A 111 29.80 -3.89 -36.32
N VAL A 112 29.23 -3.63 -35.15
CA VAL A 112 29.37 -2.32 -34.48
C VAL A 112 30.83 -2.03 -34.12
N LYS A 113 31.58 -3.04 -33.67
CA LYS A 113 33.00 -2.90 -33.32
C LYS A 113 33.89 -2.51 -34.50
N TYR A 114 33.62 -3.02 -35.71
CA TYR A 114 34.47 -2.78 -36.89
C TYR A 114 33.99 -1.63 -37.79
N MET A 115 32.69 -1.33 -37.81
CA MET A 115 32.13 -0.26 -38.63
C MET A 115 32.18 1.12 -37.96
N VAL A 116 32.11 1.19 -36.62
CA VAL A 116 32.19 2.45 -35.87
C VAL A 116 33.63 2.68 -35.41
N LYS A 117 34.39 3.43 -36.21
CA LYS A 117 35.85 3.60 -36.04
C LYS A 117 36.29 4.60 -34.96
N ASP A 118 35.40 5.46 -34.48
CA ASP A 118 35.70 6.43 -33.42
C ASP A 118 34.89 6.14 -32.15
N ILE A 119 35.59 6.12 -31.02
CA ILE A 119 35.06 5.90 -29.67
C ILE A 119 34.25 7.12 -29.27
N ASP A 120 33.00 7.22 -29.72
CA ASP A 120 32.07 8.25 -29.26
C ASP A 120 30.70 7.68 -28.88
N GLN A 121 30.19 8.23 -27.77
CA GLN A 121 29.07 7.83 -26.93
C GLN A 121 27.67 7.99 -27.58
N SER A 122 27.54 7.83 -28.91
CA SER A 122 26.25 8.06 -29.59
C SER A 122 25.55 6.75 -29.96
N ALA A 123 24.48 6.42 -29.23
CA ALA A 123 23.59 5.30 -29.56
C ALA A 123 23.01 5.39 -30.98
N THR A 124 22.84 6.61 -31.51
CA THR A 124 22.32 6.86 -32.87
C THR A 124 23.22 6.26 -33.95
N LYS A 125 24.54 6.46 -33.86
CA LYS A 125 25.49 5.89 -34.84
C LYS A 125 25.51 4.36 -34.82
N ILE A 126 25.29 3.76 -33.65
CA ILE A 126 25.16 2.30 -33.49
C ILE A 126 23.92 1.80 -34.22
N PHE A 127 22.78 2.49 -34.05
CA PHE A 127 21.55 2.15 -34.76
C PHE A 127 21.70 2.28 -36.28
N ASP A 128 22.38 3.32 -36.76
CA ASP A 128 22.61 3.53 -38.20
C ASP A 128 23.45 2.40 -38.81
N ALA A 129 24.55 2.00 -38.16
CA ALA A 129 25.40 0.90 -38.63
C ALA A 129 24.67 -0.47 -38.67
N LEU A 130 23.80 -0.72 -37.69
CA LEU A 130 22.98 -1.94 -37.64
C LEU A 130 21.91 -1.92 -38.74
N CYS A 131 21.25 -0.78 -38.98
CA CYS A 131 20.31 -0.59 -40.08
C CYS A 131 20.97 -0.78 -41.45
N GLU A 132 22.17 -0.24 -41.68
CA GLU A 132 22.88 -0.41 -42.96
C GLU A 132 23.23 -1.87 -43.25
N THR A 133 23.60 -2.63 -42.22
CA THR A 133 24.08 -4.01 -42.37
C THR A 133 22.93 -5.01 -42.46
N TYR A 134 21.97 -4.90 -41.54
CA TYR A 134 20.90 -5.89 -41.29
C TYR A 134 19.50 -5.42 -41.71
N GLY A 135 19.34 -4.17 -42.15
CA GLY A 135 18.04 -3.62 -42.52
C GLY A 135 17.47 -4.17 -43.83
N ASP A 136 16.21 -3.83 -44.10
CA ASP A 136 15.49 -4.26 -45.31
C ASP A 136 16.16 -3.76 -46.61
N LYS A 137 16.82 -4.68 -47.34
CA LYS A 137 17.50 -4.42 -48.62
C LYS A 137 16.58 -4.45 -49.84
N VAL A 138 15.30 -4.79 -49.68
CA VAL A 138 14.34 -4.86 -50.82
C VAL A 138 14.18 -3.45 -51.42
N PRO A 139 14.15 -3.25 -52.74
CA PRO A 139 13.89 -1.92 -53.30
C PRO A 139 12.51 -1.37 -52.90
N ILE A 140 12.44 -0.06 -52.59
CA ILE A 140 11.18 0.61 -52.19
C ILE A 140 10.08 0.43 -53.25
N GLY A 141 10.45 0.43 -54.54
CA GLY A 141 9.51 0.17 -55.64
C GLY A 141 8.84 -1.21 -55.54
N THR A 142 9.55 -2.23 -55.06
CA THR A 142 9.00 -3.58 -54.85
C THR A 142 8.06 -3.58 -53.64
N ARG A 143 8.39 -2.87 -52.56
CA ARG A 143 7.51 -2.72 -51.37
C ARG A 143 6.22 -1.98 -51.70
N LEU A 144 6.29 -0.91 -52.48
CA LEU A 144 5.12 -0.18 -52.98
C LEU A 144 4.24 -1.10 -53.83
N LYS A 145 4.85 -1.89 -54.72
CA LYS A 145 4.12 -2.88 -55.51
C LYS A 145 3.43 -3.92 -54.61
N GLU A 146 4.13 -4.46 -53.61
CA GLU A 146 3.55 -5.40 -52.65
C GLU A 146 2.37 -4.82 -51.86
N PHE A 147 2.40 -3.52 -51.55
CA PHE A 147 1.28 -2.82 -50.89
C PHE A 147 0.06 -2.71 -51.81
N TYR A 148 0.24 -2.22 -53.05
CA TYR A 148 -0.85 -2.04 -54.01
C TYR A 148 -1.40 -3.34 -54.59
N ASP A 149 -0.60 -4.39 -54.68
CA ASP A 149 -1.04 -5.71 -55.17
C ASP A 149 -1.79 -6.52 -54.08
N ARG A 150 -1.78 -6.05 -52.83
CA ARG A 150 -2.35 -6.78 -51.70
C ARG A 150 -3.88 -6.73 -51.66
N LYS A 151 -4.51 -7.85 -52.00
CA LYS A 151 -5.96 -8.09 -51.90
C LYS A 151 -6.28 -9.14 -50.85
N GLN A 152 -7.45 -9.07 -50.21
CA GLN A 152 -7.93 -10.02 -49.20
C GLN A 152 -7.96 -11.45 -49.78
N MET A 153 -7.32 -12.39 -49.09
CA MET A 153 -7.25 -13.79 -49.53
C MET A 153 -8.53 -14.57 -49.21
N THR A 154 -8.72 -15.71 -49.87
CA THR A 154 -9.83 -16.63 -49.58
C THR A 154 -9.70 -17.21 -48.16
N GLY A 155 -10.67 -16.91 -47.30
CA GLY A 155 -10.69 -17.36 -45.90
C GLY A 155 -9.96 -16.43 -44.92
N GLU A 156 -9.40 -15.32 -45.41
CA GLU A 156 -8.75 -14.33 -44.57
C GLU A 156 -9.77 -13.35 -43.97
N THR A 157 -9.66 -13.10 -42.66
CA THR A 157 -10.50 -12.12 -41.96
C THR A 157 -10.16 -10.69 -42.39
N ILE A 158 -11.15 -9.79 -42.39
CA ILE A 158 -10.96 -8.37 -42.73
C ILE A 158 -9.90 -7.73 -41.82
N ARG A 159 -9.88 -8.12 -40.54
CA ARG A 159 -8.90 -7.66 -39.55
C ARG A 159 -7.48 -8.07 -39.90
N SER A 160 -7.26 -9.34 -40.28
CA SER A 160 -5.93 -9.83 -40.73
C SER A 160 -5.46 -9.08 -41.97
N TYR A 161 -6.34 -8.88 -42.94
CA TYR A 161 -6.04 -8.14 -44.16
C TYR A 161 -5.64 -6.68 -43.87
N ALA A 162 -6.41 -5.99 -43.03
CA ALA A 162 -6.16 -4.60 -42.67
C ALA A 162 -4.83 -4.41 -41.92
N TYR A 163 -4.49 -5.33 -41.01
CA TYR A 163 -3.22 -5.29 -40.28
C TYR A 163 -2.01 -5.52 -41.20
N ASP A 164 -2.12 -6.43 -42.16
CA ASP A 164 -1.05 -6.66 -43.14
C ASP A 164 -0.86 -5.46 -44.10
N LEU A 165 -1.94 -4.77 -44.50
CA LEU A 165 -1.85 -3.51 -45.25
C LEU A 165 -1.12 -2.42 -44.44
N GLN A 166 -1.47 -2.29 -43.15
CA GLN A 166 -0.85 -1.33 -42.26
C GLN A 166 0.65 -1.64 -42.05
N GLU A 167 1.02 -2.90 -41.87
CA GLU A 167 2.43 -3.32 -41.76
C GLU A 167 3.21 -3.01 -43.04
N LYS A 168 2.65 -3.32 -44.21
CA LYS A 168 3.28 -3.03 -45.51
C LYS A 168 3.50 -1.52 -45.71
N LEU A 169 2.51 -0.68 -45.41
CA LEU A 169 2.68 0.77 -45.56
C LEU A 169 3.64 1.35 -44.52
N MET A 170 3.59 0.88 -43.27
CA MET A 170 4.57 1.26 -42.24
C MET A 170 6.00 0.92 -42.64
N SER A 171 6.22 -0.23 -43.31
CA SER A 171 7.55 -0.62 -43.81
C SER A 171 8.11 0.37 -44.85
N ILE A 172 7.23 0.95 -45.68
CA ILE A 172 7.59 1.96 -46.69
C ILE A 172 7.83 3.30 -46.00
N GLN A 173 6.95 3.71 -45.09
CA GLN A 173 7.04 4.98 -44.36
C GLN A 173 8.30 5.09 -43.50
N ARG A 174 8.75 3.97 -42.90
CA ARG A 174 10.00 3.91 -42.13
C ARG A 174 11.24 4.15 -42.99
N ARG A 175 11.21 3.79 -44.28
CA ARG A 175 12.37 3.90 -45.18
C ARG A 175 12.38 5.19 -45.99
N ASP A 176 11.22 5.64 -46.47
CA ASP A 176 11.10 6.91 -47.18
C ASP A 176 9.71 7.51 -46.93
N SER A 177 9.63 8.37 -45.91
CA SER A 177 8.39 9.07 -45.55
C SER A 177 7.87 9.98 -46.66
N LYS A 178 8.71 10.44 -47.59
CA LYS A 178 8.29 11.31 -48.71
C LYS A 178 7.46 10.57 -49.76
N ARG A 179 7.55 9.24 -49.81
CA ARG A 179 6.79 8.38 -50.72
C ARG A 179 5.41 7.98 -50.19
N VAL A 180 5.09 8.36 -48.95
CA VAL A 180 3.78 8.17 -48.31
C VAL A 180 3.26 9.54 -47.85
N PRO A 181 2.74 10.37 -48.79
CA PRO A 181 2.31 11.73 -48.47
C PRO A 181 1.13 11.77 -47.50
N ASP A 182 0.22 10.80 -47.62
CA ASP A 182 -0.92 10.62 -46.72
C ASP A 182 -1.13 9.12 -46.46
N ALA A 183 -0.63 8.67 -45.31
CA ALA A 183 -0.69 7.26 -44.94
C ALA A 183 -2.13 6.78 -44.70
N ASP A 184 -2.98 7.63 -44.13
CA ASP A 184 -4.36 7.28 -43.78
C ASP A 184 -5.20 7.16 -45.05
N LEU A 185 -5.06 8.11 -45.98
CA LEU A 185 -5.72 8.03 -47.28
C LEU A 185 -5.30 6.79 -48.08
N MET A 186 -4.00 6.53 -48.18
CA MET A 186 -3.48 5.37 -48.91
C MET A 186 -4.00 4.04 -48.34
N LEU A 187 -4.10 3.92 -47.01
CA LEU A 187 -4.66 2.73 -46.37
C LEU A 187 -6.15 2.58 -46.62
N LYS A 188 -6.92 3.67 -46.52
CA LYS A 188 -8.38 3.67 -46.75
C LYS A 188 -8.72 3.27 -48.19
N GLU A 189 -8.03 3.87 -49.17
CA GLU A 189 -8.21 3.55 -50.59
C GLU A 189 -7.86 2.09 -50.86
N GLN A 190 -6.74 1.60 -50.32
CA GLN A 190 -6.30 0.24 -50.59
C GLN A 190 -7.16 -0.82 -49.90
N LEU A 191 -7.61 -0.56 -48.66
CA LEU A 191 -8.60 -1.41 -47.97
C LEU A 191 -9.88 -1.51 -48.79
N ALA A 192 -10.42 -0.37 -49.24
CA ALA A 192 -11.63 -0.33 -50.05
C ALA A 192 -11.47 -0.97 -51.44
N LEU A 193 -10.25 -1.09 -51.98
CA LEU A 193 -10.00 -1.71 -53.28
C LEU A 193 -9.78 -3.22 -53.21
N GLY A 194 -9.08 -3.69 -52.16
CA GLY A 194 -8.69 -5.09 -52.07
C GLY A 194 -9.59 -5.98 -51.21
N LEU A 195 -10.68 -5.46 -50.64
CA LEU A 195 -11.77 -6.30 -50.11
C LEU A 195 -12.32 -7.25 -51.18
N ARG A 196 -12.51 -8.52 -50.82
CA ARG A 196 -12.93 -9.58 -51.75
C ARG A 196 -14.42 -9.54 -52.08
N ASP A 197 -15.25 -9.21 -51.10
CA ASP A 197 -16.70 -9.18 -51.26
C ASP A 197 -17.13 -7.94 -52.06
N ASP A 198 -17.82 -8.15 -53.18
CA ASP A 198 -18.22 -7.09 -54.10
C ASP A 198 -19.26 -6.13 -53.53
N ILE A 199 -20.11 -6.58 -52.60
CA ILE A 199 -21.15 -5.77 -51.98
C ILE A 199 -20.53 -4.94 -50.87
N LEU A 200 -19.79 -5.57 -49.96
CA LEU A 200 -19.05 -4.88 -48.90
C LEU A 200 -18.09 -3.85 -49.48
N ARG A 201 -17.38 -4.19 -50.56
CA ARG A 201 -16.48 -3.28 -51.26
C ARG A 201 -17.19 -2.04 -51.81
N ARG A 202 -18.42 -2.18 -52.33
CA ARG A 202 -19.21 -1.04 -52.82
C ARG A 202 -19.66 -0.15 -51.66
N GLU A 203 -20.09 -0.75 -50.56
CA GLU A 203 -20.59 0.01 -49.40
C GLU A 203 -19.46 0.79 -48.71
N ILE A 204 -18.30 0.17 -48.53
CA ILE A 204 -17.12 0.83 -47.96
C ILE A 204 -16.63 1.98 -48.87
N LYS A 205 -16.65 1.80 -50.20
CA LYS A 205 -16.35 2.89 -51.14
C LYS A 205 -17.36 4.04 -51.07
N LYS A 206 -18.65 3.72 -50.91
CA LYS A 206 -19.72 4.72 -50.77
C LYS A 206 -19.51 5.53 -49.49
N ARG A 207 -19.22 4.87 -48.38
CA ARG A 207 -18.99 5.50 -47.07
C ARG A 207 -17.76 6.40 -47.05
N LEU A 208 -16.69 6.00 -47.75
CA LEU A 208 -15.50 6.81 -47.95
C LEU A 208 -15.79 8.09 -48.77
N LYS A 209 -16.78 8.05 -49.66
CA LYS A 209 -17.23 9.20 -50.44
C LYS A 209 -18.19 10.11 -49.67
N GLU A 210 -19.02 9.54 -48.80
CA GLU A 210 -19.99 10.30 -47.99
C GLU A 210 -19.35 11.04 -46.81
N ASN A 211 -18.25 10.49 -46.27
CA ASN A 211 -17.57 11.01 -45.09
C ASN A 211 -16.05 11.10 -45.33
N GLU A 212 -15.59 12.20 -45.91
CA GLU A 212 -14.17 12.42 -46.25
C GLU A 212 -13.25 12.49 -45.01
N GLY A 213 -13.79 12.70 -43.80
CA GLY A 213 -13.05 12.81 -42.54
C GLY A 213 -12.84 11.50 -41.77
N LEU A 214 -13.32 10.35 -42.28
CA LEU A 214 -13.14 9.04 -41.62
C LEU A 214 -11.67 8.64 -41.54
N THR A 215 -11.24 8.14 -40.39
CA THR A 215 -9.91 7.53 -40.20
C THR A 215 -9.89 6.09 -40.71
N PHE A 216 -8.70 5.55 -41.01
CA PHE A 216 -8.53 4.14 -41.38
C PHE A 216 -9.10 3.17 -40.34
N SER A 217 -8.93 3.47 -39.04
CA SER A 217 -9.42 2.62 -37.96
C SER A 217 -10.95 2.56 -37.91
N GLU A 218 -11.62 3.68 -38.15
CA GLU A 218 -13.09 3.73 -38.21
C GLU A 218 -13.62 2.98 -39.43
N LEU A 219 -12.99 3.17 -40.60
CA LEU A 219 -13.36 2.45 -41.82
C LEU A 219 -13.16 0.93 -41.71
N MET A 220 -12.09 0.50 -41.04
CA MET A 220 -11.83 -0.91 -40.74
C MET A 220 -12.91 -1.49 -39.82
N GLN A 221 -13.29 -0.76 -38.76
CA GLN A 221 -14.31 -1.22 -37.82
C GLN A 221 -15.69 -1.30 -38.50
N ASP A 222 -16.01 -0.34 -39.36
CA ASP A 222 -17.23 -0.36 -40.18
C ASP A 222 -17.26 -1.59 -41.11
N ALA A 223 -16.14 -1.92 -41.76
CA ALA A 223 -16.05 -3.10 -42.62
C ALA A 223 -16.25 -4.42 -41.85
N ILE A 224 -15.74 -4.50 -40.61
CA ILE A 224 -15.94 -5.66 -39.73
C ILE A 224 -17.41 -5.76 -39.30
N SER A 225 -18.00 -4.66 -38.82
CA SER A 225 -19.40 -4.62 -38.37
C SER A 225 -20.35 -5.02 -39.50
N TRP A 226 -20.07 -4.57 -40.73
CA TRP A 226 -20.91 -4.88 -41.88
C TRP A 226 -20.86 -6.36 -42.26
N SER A 227 -19.66 -6.96 -42.21
CA SER A 227 -19.49 -8.41 -42.41
C SER A 227 -20.22 -9.23 -41.36
N GLU A 228 -20.16 -8.82 -40.09
CA GLU A 228 -20.85 -9.49 -38.97
C GLU A 228 -22.37 -9.33 -39.04
N GLU A 229 -22.87 -8.15 -39.44
CA GLU A 229 -24.29 -7.90 -39.65
C GLU A 229 -24.87 -8.71 -40.83
N GLU A 230 -24.10 -8.93 -41.89
CA GLU A 230 -24.56 -9.73 -43.03
C GLU A 230 -24.56 -11.24 -42.71
N GLU A 231 -23.55 -11.74 -41.98
CA GLU A 231 -23.58 -13.09 -41.40
C GLU A 231 -24.76 -13.27 -40.44
N ALA A 232 -25.07 -12.26 -39.61
CA ALA A 232 -26.23 -12.28 -38.73
C ALA A 232 -27.56 -12.26 -39.51
N ARG A 233 -27.68 -11.46 -40.58
CA ARG A 233 -28.88 -11.43 -41.45
C ARG A 233 -29.07 -12.72 -42.24
N ALA A 234 -27.98 -13.39 -42.64
CA ALA A 234 -28.04 -14.71 -43.28
C ALA A 234 -28.55 -15.79 -42.31
N LEU A 235 -28.25 -15.67 -41.01
CA LEU A 235 -28.78 -16.54 -39.96
C LEU A 235 -30.24 -16.19 -39.59
N ASP A 236 -30.61 -14.90 -39.62
CA ASP A 236 -31.96 -14.41 -39.27
C ASP A 236 -33.00 -14.62 -40.40
N GLY A 237 -32.55 -14.72 -41.66
CA GLY A 237 -33.40 -15.09 -42.80
C GLY A 237 -34.06 -16.48 -42.67
N MET A 238 -33.58 -17.31 -41.73
CA MET A 238 -34.12 -18.64 -41.43
C MET A 238 -35.21 -18.63 -40.34
N ARG A 239 -35.51 -17.47 -39.71
CA ARG A 239 -36.54 -17.33 -38.66
C ARG A 239 -37.25 -15.99 -38.73
N SER A 240 -38.30 -15.88 -39.55
CA SER A 240 -39.29 -14.81 -39.38
C SER A 240 -40.64 -15.14 -40.01
N SER A 241 -41.66 -15.32 -39.16
CA SER A 241 -43.05 -15.02 -39.51
C SER A 241 -43.80 -14.58 -38.25
N SER A 242 -43.88 -13.28 -38.02
CA SER A 242 -45.16 -12.57 -37.84
C SER A 242 -44.92 -11.10 -37.48
N ARG A 243 -45.55 -10.23 -38.27
CA ARG A 243 -45.66 -8.78 -38.08
C ARG A 243 -46.66 -8.45 -36.97
N SER A 244 -46.43 -7.35 -36.25
CA SER A 244 -47.42 -6.26 -36.18
C SER A 244 -46.78 -4.93 -35.74
N LYS A 245 -47.27 -3.87 -36.39
CA LYS A 245 -46.88 -2.45 -36.25
C LYS A 245 -47.66 -1.80 -35.10
N GLY A 246 -47.08 -0.76 -34.50
CA GLY A 246 -47.81 0.26 -33.75
C GLY A 246 -46.95 1.52 -33.57
N VAL A 247 -47.23 2.56 -34.37
CA VAL A 247 -46.66 3.91 -34.29
C VAL A 247 -47.75 4.83 -33.72
N VAL A 248 -47.42 5.73 -32.80
CA VAL A 248 -48.03 7.07 -32.70
C VAL A 248 -46.96 8.10 -32.25
N HIS A 249 -46.83 9.17 -33.04
CA HIS A 249 -46.03 10.39 -32.84
C HIS A 249 -46.79 11.43 -31.97
N VAL A 250 -46.14 12.07 -30.98
CA VAL A 250 -45.53 13.43 -30.95
C VAL A 250 -46.48 14.65 -30.95
N ALA A 251 -46.32 15.50 -29.92
CA ALA A 251 -46.28 16.99 -29.97
C ALA A 251 -45.61 17.44 -28.65
N ALA A 252 -44.47 18.14 -28.54
CA ALA A 252 -43.88 19.32 -29.18
C ALA A 252 -44.40 20.68 -28.66
N ALA A 253 -43.63 21.28 -27.74
CA ALA A 253 -43.38 22.71 -27.51
C ALA A 253 -42.51 22.82 -26.23
N ALA A 254 -41.50 23.68 -26.05
CA ALA A 254 -40.72 24.56 -26.89
C ALA A 254 -39.40 24.83 -26.13
N GLU A 255 -38.45 25.44 -26.83
CA GLU A 255 -37.04 25.62 -26.50
C GLU A 255 -36.74 26.46 -25.24
N GLY A 256 -35.61 26.16 -24.61
CA GLY A 256 -34.98 26.97 -23.56
C GLY A 256 -33.49 26.64 -23.46
N SER A 257 -32.67 27.51 -24.03
CA SER A 257 -31.21 27.46 -24.13
C SER A 257 -30.49 27.23 -22.80
N LYS A 258 -29.47 26.35 -22.80
CA LYS A 258 -28.44 26.31 -21.76
C LYS A 258 -27.51 27.52 -21.94
N SER A 259 -27.44 28.38 -20.93
CA SER A 259 -26.36 29.36 -20.76
C SER A 259 -25.45 28.97 -19.60
N PRO A 260 -24.13 29.21 -19.70
CA PRO A 260 -23.14 28.83 -18.69
C PRO A 260 -23.16 29.78 -17.48
N LEU A 261 -22.84 29.25 -16.29
CA LEU A 261 -22.60 30.04 -15.07
C LEU A 261 -21.47 31.05 -15.33
N THR A 262 -21.78 32.35 -15.23
CA THR A 262 -20.80 33.43 -15.41
C THR A 262 -20.09 33.77 -14.10
N MET A 263 -18.80 34.13 -14.20
CA MET A 263 -17.89 34.54 -13.11
C MET A 263 -18.35 35.75 -12.29
N GLU A 264 -19.39 36.45 -12.74
CA GLU A 264 -19.98 37.61 -12.06
C GLU A 264 -20.86 37.20 -10.88
N MET A 265 -21.63 36.10 -11.01
CA MET A 265 -22.43 35.58 -9.89
C MET A 265 -21.56 35.02 -8.76
N MET A 266 -20.36 34.54 -9.08
CA MET A 266 -19.36 34.08 -8.11
C MET A 266 -18.67 35.25 -7.40
N HIS A 267 -18.35 36.34 -8.12
CA HIS A 267 -17.80 37.56 -7.50
C HIS A 267 -18.80 38.26 -6.58
N GLU A 268 -20.09 38.28 -6.94
CA GLU A 268 -21.14 38.86 -6.10
C GLU A 268 -21.38 38.02 -4.83
N ALA A 269 -21.28 36.70 -4.92
CA ALA A 269 -21.35 35.81 -3.76
C ALA A 269 -20.15 35.97 -2.81
N ILE A 270 -18.94 36.15 -3.36
CA ILE A 270 -17.71 36.39 -2.57
C ILE A 270 -17.77 37.77 -1.89
N GLN A 271 -18.29 38.80 -2.58
CA GLN A 271 -18.48 40.13 -1.98
C GLN A 271 -19.52 40.13 -0.87
N LYS A 272 -20.61 39.36 -0.99
CA LYS A 272 -21.63 39.18 0.06
C LYS A 272 -21.09 38.44 1.28
N ILE A 273 -20.20 37.46 1.08
CA ILE A 273 -19.52 36.76 2.18
C ILE A 273 -18.54 37.68 2.89
N ALA A 274 -17.81 38.53 2.16
CA ALA A 274 -16.88 39.50 2.73
C ALA A 274 -17.59 40.60 3.55
N THR A 275 -18.71 41.13 3.06
CA THR A 275 -19.52 42.12 3.82
C THR A 275 -20.12 41.52 5.08
N ARG A 276 -20.57 40.26 5.04
CA ARG A 276 -21.11 39.55 6.22
C ARG A 276 -20.04 39.29 7.29
N GLN A 277 -18.80 39.03 6.87
CA GLN A 277 -17.66 38.87 7.78
C GLN A 277 -17.26 40.19 8.45
N ASP A 278 -17.38 41.31 7.74
CA ASP A 278 -17.09 42.66 8.28
C ASP A 278 -18.16 43.11 9.30
N GLU A 279 -19.44 42.81 9.04
CA GLU A 279 -20.53 43.06 10.00
C GLU A 279 -20.39 42.23 11.29
N LEU A 280 -19.97 40.95 11.17
CA LEU A 280 -19.66 40.09 12.32
C LEU A 280 -18.47 40.60 13.12
N PHE A 281 -17.48 41.18 12.44
CA PHE A 281 -16.29 41.77 13.06
C PHE A 281 -16.62 43.08 13.82
N GLN A 282 -17.53 43.91 13.30
CA GLN A 282 -18.01 45.11 14.00
C GLN A 282 -18.88 44.77 15.22
N MET A 283 -19.68 43.70 15.17
CA MET A 283 -20.47 43.25 16.32
C MET A 283 -19.60 42.74 17.48
N LEU A 284 -18.49 42.07 17.18
CA LEU A 284 -17.54 41.58 18.20
C LEU A 284 -16.80 42.70 18.96
N ASN A 285 -16.67 43.89 18.37
CA ASN A 285 -15.95 45.02 18.97
C ASN A 285 -16.84 45.98 19.79
N SER A 286 -18.14 45.69 19.93
CA SER A 286 -19.09 46.59 20.63
C SER A 286 -19.46 46.19 22.07
N ARG A 287 -18.88 45.13 22.66
CA ARG A 287 -19.16 44.76 24.06
C ARG A 287 -17.91 44.36 24.84
N GLY A 288 -17.46 45.28 25.70
CA GLY A 288 -16.76 44.95 26.95
C GLY A 288 -15.33 45.48 27.10
N ARG A 289 -15.16 46.78 27.35
CA ARG A 289 -14.00 47.27 28.13
C ARG A 289 -14.42 47.44 29.60
N GLY A 290 -13.82 46.62 30.46
CA GLY A 290 -13.60 46.90 31.88
C GLY A 290 -12.12 46.67 32.18
N MET A 291 -11.36 47.77 32.28
CA MET A 291 -10.14 48.10 33.08
C MET A 291 -9.11 47.00 33.49
N PRO A 292 -7.84 47.36 33.74
CA PRO A 292 -6.87 48.18 32.98
C PRO A 292 -5.51 47.47 32.73
N PRO A 293 -4.63 48.03 31.87
CA PRO A 293 -3.35 47.43 31.48
C PRO A 293 -2.17 47.84 32.37
N GLY A 294 -1.29 46.89 32.66
CA GLY A 294 0.00 47.10 33.31
C GLY A 294 1.14 46.48 32.52
N ARG A 295 1.80 47.35 31.74
CA ARG A 295 3.22 47.39 31.31
C ARG A 295 3.89 46.16 30.66
N ASP A 296 4.38 46.42 29.44
CA ASP A 296 5.40 45.67 28.69
C ASP A 296 6.70 45.41 29.46
N GLY A 297 7.37 44.30 29.12
CA GLY A 297 8.77 44.08 29.44
C GLY A 297 9.24 42.64 29.24
N THR A 298 9.89 42.36 28.11
CA THR A 298 10.81 41.22 27.94
C THR A 298 11.88 41.20 29.04
N MET A 299 12.30 40.02 29.52
CA MET A 299 13.71 39.57 29.64
C MET A 299 13.92 38.44 30.68
N ASN A 300 14.82 37.53 30.30
CA ASN A 300 15.71 36.66 31.09
C ASN A 300 15.74 36.86 32.62
N GLY A 301 15.61 35.76 33.38
CA GLY A 301 15.81 35.75 34.84
C GLY A 301 17.26 36.04 35.28
N PRO A 302 17.46 36.52 36.52
CA PRO A 302 18.78 36.95 37.02
C PRO A 302 19.72 35.77 37.35
N PRO A 303 21.05 35.95 37.22
CA PRO A 303 22.05 34.91 37.44
C PRO A 303 22.22 34.55 38.94
N LEU A 304 22.34 33.25 39.24
CA LEU A 304 22.68 32.72 40.57
C LEU A 304 24.05 33.21 41.03
N LYS A 305 24.13 33.71 42.27
CA LYS A 305 25.37 34.14 42.95
C LYS A 305 25.47 33.47 44.32
N ASP A 306 26.70 33.21 44.76
CA ASP A 306 26.99 32.72 46.12
C ASP A 306 26.96 33.84 47.17
N GLU A 307 27.15 33.49 48.45
CA GLU A 307 27.10 34.43 49.59
C GLU A 307 28.19 35.52 49.53
N GLU A 308 29.28 35.28 48.79
CA GLU A 308 30.33 36.27 48.51
C GLU A 308 30.09 37.08 47.22
N GLY A 309 28.97 36.87 46.53
CA GLY A 309 28.54 37.65 45.37
C GLY A 309 29.20 37.26 44.03
N LYS A 310 29.87 36.12 43.96
CA LYS A 310 30.44 35.54 42.72
C LYS A 310 29.39 34.74 41.97
N PHE A 311 29.47 34.75 40.64
CA PHE A 311 28.52 34.06 39.76
C PHE A 311 28.70 32.54 39.82
N ILE A 312 27.58 31.80 39.91
CA ILE A 312 27.55 30.34 39.86
C ILE A 312 27.22 29.87 38.45
N CYS A 313 28.01 28.94 37.91
CA CYS A 313 27.82 28.40 36.57
C CYS A 313 26.68 27.37 36.54
N TYR A 314 25.60 27.60 35.78
CA TYR A 314 24.47 26.66 35.64
C TYR A 314 24.82 25.32 34.97
N THR A 315 26.04 25.15 34.45
CA THR A 315 26.45 23.94 33.70
C THR A 315 27.28 22.98 34.56
N CYS A 316 28.13 23.49 35.46
CA CYS A 316 28.95 22.67 36.35
C CYS A 316 28.74 22.97 37.85
N ASN A 317 27.88 23.95 38.17
CA ASN A 317 27.51 24.39 39.52
C ASN A 317 28.66 24.93 40.38
N GLU A 318 29.79 25.31 39.76
CA GLU A 318 30.96 25.88 40.45
C GLU A 318 30.94 27.43 40.43
N PRO A 319 31.38 28.10 41.50
CA PRO A 319 31.43 29.55 41.59
C PRO A 319 32.59 30.18 40.79
N GLY A 320 32.42 31.43 40.37
CA GLY A 320 33.46 32.25 39.74
C GLY A 320 33.37 32.42 38.22
N HIS A 321 32.40 31.78 37.54
CA HIS A 321 32.20 31.94 36.09
C HIS A 321 30.75 31.65 35.67
N THR A 322 30.36 32.09 34.47
CA THR A 322 29.01 31.83 33.92
C THR A 322 29.03 30.65 32.95
N SER A 323 27.88 30.03 32.64
CA SER A 323 27.74 28.92 31.66
C SER A 323 28.26 29.23 30.25
N ARG A 324 28.52 30.51 29.95
CA ARG A 324 29.17 30.95 28.71
C ARG A 324 30.70 30.78 28.72
N HIS A 325 31.31 30.79 29.91
CA HIS A 325 32.77 30.69 30.13
C HIS A 325 33.13 29.41 30.90
N CYS A 326 32.28 28.38 30.85
CA CYS A 326 32.53 27.12 31.53
C CYS A 326 33.67 26.34 30.86
N PRO A 327 34.78 26.05 31.56
CA PRO A 327 35.92 25.34 30.98
C PRO A 327 35.60 23.88 30.64
N GLN A 328 34.47 23.34 31.09
CA GLN A 328 34.00 21.97 30.76
C GLN A 328 33.15 21.91 29.48
N LYS A 329 32.94 23.03 28.78
CA LYS A 329 32.09 23.10 27.59
C LYS A 329 32.86 22.64 26.34
N ARG A 330 32.72 21.38 25.92
CA ARG A 330 33.24 20.90 24.61
C ARG A 330 32.27 21.27 23.49
N VAL A 331 32.76 22.06 22.52
CA VAL A 331 32.07 22.53 21.32
C VAL A 331 32.43 21.63 20.12
N PRO A 332 31.48 21.29 19.22
CA PRO A 332 31.75 20.63 17.94
C PRO A 332 32.08 21.65 16.84
N THR A 333 33.03 21.33 15.95
CA THR A 333 33.34 22.13 14.75
C THR A 333 33.55 21.25 13.51
N SER A 334 32.88 21.61 12.40
CA SER A 334 33.16 21.22 10.98
C SER A 334 34.13 22.23 10.32
N PRO A 335 34.43 22.23 8.99
CA PRO A 335 34.96 21.22 8.05
C PRO A 335 36.27 21.64 7.27
N ALA A 336 36.97 20.65 6.65
CA ALA A 336 37.93 20.58 5.47
C ALA A 336 39.08 21.64 5.27
N PRO A 337 40.33 21.29 4.78
CA PRO A 337 40.63 20.92 3.36
C PRO A 337 41.93 20.07 3.03
N LEU A 338 42.01 19.66 1.74
CA LEU A 338 43.09 19.18 0.81
C LEU A 338 44.56 18.83 1.26
N LEU A 339 44.98 17.59 0.90
CA LEU A 339 46.26 17.01 0.36
C LEU A 339 47.66 17.57 0.74
N PRO A 340 48.69 16.72 0.95
CA PRO A 340 49.45 16.12 -0.17
C PRO A 340 49.92 14.65 -0.04
N VAL A 341 50.38 14.15 -1.19
CA VAL A 341 50.94 12.85 -1.59
C VAL A 341 52.23 12.46 -0.86
N THR A 342 52.40 11.17 -0.51
CA THR A 342 53.64 10.38 -0.70
C THR A 342 53.35 8.88 -0.73
N GLU A 343 54.07 8.21 -1.62
CA GLU A 343 54.04 6.81 -2.05
C GLU A 343 54.54 5.82 -0.97
N GLU A 344 53.98 4.60 -0.94
CA GLU A 344 54.75 3.37 -1.24
C GLU A 344 53.84 2.10 -1.25
N SER A 345 54.25 1.18 -2.13
CA SER A 345 53.68 -0.08 -2.66
C SER A 345 53.26 -1.14 -1.63
N SER A 346 52.38 -2.13 -1.86
CA SER A 346 52.22 -3.05 -3.00
C SER A 346 51.01 -4.00 -2.81
N GLY A 347 50.32 -4.43 -3.90
CA GLY A 347 49.65 -5.75 -3.96
C GLY A 347 48.19 -5.79 -4.46
N ALA A 348 48.02 -6.13 -5.75
CA ALA A 348 46.80 -6.20 -6.55
C ALA A 348 45.66 -7.15 -6.11
N ALA A 349 44.40 -6.77 -6.36
CA ALA A 349 43.48 -7.40 -7.33
C ALA A 349 42.04 -6.81 -7.19
N GLY A 350 41.48 -6.31 -8.29
CA GLY A 350 40.19 -5.63 -8.31
C GLY A 350 38.98 -6.54 -8.51
N MET A 351 37.81 -6.11 -8.02
CA MET A 351 36.50 -6.59 -8.46
C MET A 351 35.46 -5.48 -8.30
N GLY A 352 34.81 -5.14 -9.43
CA GLY A 352 33.82 -4.09 -9.55
C GLY A 352 32.51 -4.41 -8.86
N GLN A 353 31.82 -3.34 -8.46
CA GLN A 353 30.50 -3.34 -7.86
C GLN A 353 29.49 -4.00 -8.80
N LYS A 354 28.88 -5.11 -8.35
CA LYS A 354 27.67 -5.70 -8.91
C LYS A 354 26.45 -5.10 -8.22
N GLY A 355 25.36 -4.90 -8.97
CA GLY A 355 24.05 -4.43 -8.48
C GLY A 355 23.39 -5.39 -7.47
N PRO A 356 22.15 -5.09 -7.02
CA PRO A 356 21.49 -5.84 -5.94
C PRO A 356 21.41 -7.32 -6.29
N GLY A 357 21.89 -8.13 -5.35
CA GLY A 357 22.32 -9.51 -5.58
C GLY A 357 21.22 -10.45 -6.01
N VAL A 358 21.51 -11.20 -7.08
CA VAL A 358 21.00 -12.55 -7.29
C VAL A 358 21.32 -13.37 -6.04
N SER A 359 20.31 -14.00 -5.45
CA SER A 359 20.43 -14.88 -4.30
C SER A 359 21.55 -15.91 -4.50
N ILE A 360 22.42 -16.08 -3.50
CA ILE A 360 23.43 -17.13 -3.45
C ILE A 360 22.73 -18.45 -3.07
N VAL A 361 21.90 -19.00 -3.97
CA VAL A 361 21.43 -20.39 -3.91
C VAL A 361 22.44 -21.28 -4.64
N THR A 362 23.70 -21.28 -4.18
CA THR A 362 24.72 -22.20 -4.71
C THR A 362 25.66 -22.70 -3.62
N SER A 363 25.11 -23.33 -2.60
CA SER A 363 25.84 -24.34 -1.81
C SER A 363 24.84 -24.98 -0.85
N HIS A 364 24.13 -26.05 -1.20
CA HIS A 364 24.63 -27.40 -0.94
C HIS A 364 24.04 -28.48 -1.88
N LEU A 365 23.13 -28.12 -2.79
CA LEU A 365 22.66 -28.99 -3.88
C LEU A 365 23.47 -28.84 -5.18
N ALA A 366 24.30 -27.80 -5.28
CA ALA A 366 25.09 -27.44 -6.47
C ALA A 366 26.47 -28.14 -6.56
N ARG A 367 26.62 -29.34 -5.99
CA ARG A 367 27.80 -30.20 -6.26
C ARG A 367 27.58 -31.18 -7.42
N GLN A 368 26.43 -31.11 -8.10
CA GLN A 368 26.22 -31.75 -9.41
C GLN A 368 25.41 -30.83 -10.33
N SER A 369 25.95 -30.54 -11.52
CA SER A 369 25.39 -29.74 -12.63
C SER A 369 25.56 -28.22 -12.53
N THR A 370 26.57 -27.71 -13.24
CA THR A 370 26.85 -26.29 -13.51
C THR A 370 26.03 -25.73 -14.69
N ASP A 371 24.77 -26.17 -14.87
CA ASP A 371 24.03 -25.86 -16.11
C ASP A 371 22.50 -25.75 -15.98
N ASN A 372 21.94 -25.54 -14.78
CA ASN A 372 20.47 -25.45 -14.64
C ASN A 372 20.01 -24.33 -13.69
N ASP A 373 19.03 -23.56 -14.15
CA ASP A 373 18.23 -22.62 -13.35
C ASP A 373 17.43 -23.41 -12.29
N PRO A 374 17.65 -23.21 -10.97
CA PRO A 374 16.95 -23.95 -9.92
C PRO A 374 15.43 -23.63 -9.90
N PRO A 375 14.56 -24.56 -9.46
CA PRO A 375 13.13 -24.30 -9.39
C PRO A 375 12.82 -23.17 -8.43
N HIS A 376 11.88 -22.31 -8.81
CA HIS A 376 11.37 -21.29 -7.89
C HIS A 376 10.34 -21.91 -6.95
N VAL A 377 10.71 -22.06 -5.67
CA VAL A 377 9.85 -22.63 -4.63
C VAL A 377 9.41 -21.56 -3.64
N ALA A 378 8.11 -21.49 -3.37
CA ALA A 378 7.53 -20.57 -2.39
C ALA A 378 6.93 -21.32 -1.20
N LEU A 379 7.31 -20.93 0.01
CA LEU A 379 6.76 -21.40 1.27
C LEU A 379 5.62 -20.47 1.70
N LEU A 380 4.40 -21.01 1.89
CA LEU A 380 3.22 -20.24 2.25
C LEU A 380 2.71 -20.66 3.63
N GLY A 381 2.49 -19.70 4.52
CA GLY A 381 1.81 -19.91 5.80
C GLY A 381 0.45 -19.23 5.85
N SER A 382 -0.57 -19.99 6.21
CA SER A 382 -1.95 -19.52 6.37
C SER A 382 -2.15 -18.73 7.68
N GLY A 383 -3.22 -17.95 7.79
CA GLY A 383 -3.50 -17.21 9.02
C GLY A 383 -4.11 -18.08 10.12
N GLY A 384 -4.11 -17.56 11.35
CA GLY A 384 -4.64 -18.28 12.51
C GLY A 384 -4.18 -17.76 13.88
N GLY A 385 -3.86 -16.47 13.98
CA GLY A 385 -3.36 -15.86 15.22
C GLY A 385 -2.12 -16.55 15.78
N GLN A 386 -2.02 -16.66 17.11
CA GLN A 386 -0.85 -17.24 17.76
C GLN A 386 -0.65 -18.74 17.43
N ARG A 387 -1.72 -19.47 17.08
CA ARG A 387 -1.61 -20.86 16.59
C ARG A 387 -0.76 -20.91 15.31
N ALA A 388 -1.09 -20.07 14.32
CA ALA A 388 -0.35 -20.02 13.07
C ALA A 388 1.09 -19.55 13.27
N GLN A 389 1.32 -18.63 14.21
CA GLN A 389 2.66 -18.18 14.57
C GLN A 389 3.52 -19.35 15.09
N ILE A 390 3.05 -20.07 16.12
CA ILE A 390 3.79 -21.18 16.73
C ILE A 390 3.94 -22.35 15.74
N ALA A 391 2.89 -22.65 14.97
CA ALA A 391 2.94 -23.71 13.98
C ALA A 391 3.97 -23.42 12.87
N LEU A 392 4.02 -22.19 12.35
CA LEU A 392 5.04 -21.81 11.37
C LEU A 392 6.44 -21.91 11.95
N LEU A 393 6.66 -21.44 13.19
CA LEU A 393 7.94 -21.58 13.87
C LEU A 393 8.36 -23.06 13.95
N GLY A 394 7.44 -23.95 14.33
CA GLY A 394 7.68 -25.40 14.32
C GLY A 394 8.07 -25.95 12.93
N VAL A 395 7.38 -25.52 11.88
CA VAL A 395 7.70 -25.88 10.48
C VAL A 395 9.11 -25.41 10.10
N LEU A 396 9.43 -24.14 10.35
CA LEU A 396 10.73 -23.55 10.01
C LEU A 396 11.88 -24.19 10.80
N ARG A 397 11.67 -24.53 12.08
CA ARG A 397 12.61 -25.32 12.88
C ARG A 397 12.92 -26.65 12.19
N GLN A 398 11.89 -27.39 11.78
CA GLN A 398 12.10 -28.69 11.14
C GLN A 398 12.76 -28.57 9.77
N LEU A 399 12.34 -27.61 8.94
CA LEU A 399 12.97 -27.37 7.65
C LEU A 399 14.46 -27.00 7.80
N GLY A 400 14.82 -26.28 8.87
CA GLY A 400 16.20 -26.00 9.23
C GLY A 400 16.97 -27.25 9.65
N GLU A 401 16.40 -28.08 10.53
CA GLU A 401 17.00 -29.37 10.94
C GLU A 401 17.23 -30.29 9.73
N ASP A 402 16.32 -30.29 8.77
CA ASP A 402 16.36 -31.14 7.58
C ASP A 402 17.23 -30.55 6.45
N ASN A 403 17.80 -29.34 6.64
CA ASN A 403 18.53 -28.55 5.63
C ASN A 403 17.74 -28.29 4.34
N LEU A 404 16.44 -28.01 4.48
CA LEU A 404 15.53 -27.72 3.37
C LEU A 404 15.24 -26.23 3.17
N LEU A 405 15.58 -25.36 4.14
CA LEU A 405 15.29 -23.92 4.03
C LEU A 405 15.92 -23.26 2.79
N ASP A 406 17.12 -23.68 2.41
CA ASP A 406 17.82 -23.19 1.21
C ASP A 406 17.11 -23.52 -0.11
N SER A 407 16.08 -24.38 -0.07
CA SER A 407 15.27 -24.70 -1.25
C SER A 407 14.20 -23.65 -1.53
N PHE A 408 13.91 -22.74 -0.60
CA PHE A 408 12.81 -21.78 -0.70
C PHE A 408 13.32 -20.38 -1.07
N LEU A 409 12.79 -19.84 -2.17
CA LEU A 409 13.08 -18.47 -2.61
C LEU A 409 12.24 -17.44 -1.85
N TYR A 410 10.99 -17.80 -1.52
CA TYR A 410 10.04 -16.92 -0.86
C TYR A 410 9.48 -17.57 0.40
N LEU A 411 9.33 -16.77 1.46
CA LEU A 411 8.48 -17.08 2.61
C LEU A 411 7.38 -16.03 2.68
N ALA A 412 6.16 -16.43 2.35
CA ALA A 412 5.01 -15.55 2.36
C ALA A 412 4.05 -15.91 3.49
N GLY A 413 3.45 -14.89 4.11
CA GLY A 413 2.50 -15.06 5.20
C GLY A 413 1.29 -14.12 5.17
N VAL A 414 0.19 -14.60 5.75
CA VAL A 414 -0.98 -13.80 6.12
C VAL A 414 -1.22 -13.91 7.62
N SER A 415 -1.81 -12.89 8.25
CA SER A 415 -2.22 -12.95 9.67
C SER A 415 -1.12 -13.48 10.61
N GLY A 416 -1.44 -14.38 11.53
CA GLY A 416 -0.50 -14.93 12.51
C GLY A 416 0.84 -15.48 11.98
N THR A 417 0.93 -15.92 10.72
CA THR A 417 2.21 -16.30 10.09
C THR A 417 3.15 -15.10 9.98
N THR A 418 2.63 -13.90 9.74
CA THR A 418 3.43 -12.66 9.71
C THR A 418 4.08 -12.35 11.05
N TRP A 419 3.45 -12.76 12.16
CA TRP A 419 4.02 -12.59 13.50
C TRP A 419 5.22 -13.50 13.73
N ALA A 420 5.22 -14.69 13.13
CA ALA A 420 6.35 -15.61 13.20
C ALA A 420 7.51 -15.11 12.35
N MET A 421 7.21 -14.59 11.15
CA MET A 421 8.21 -13.93 10.30
C MET A 421 8.84 -12.73 11.04
N ALA A 422 8.02 -11.85 11.64
CA ALA A 422 8.52 -10.70 12.38
C ALA A 422 9.52 -11.06 13.49
N SER A 423 9.32 -12.19 14.16
CA SER A 423 10.20 -12.67 15.23
C SER A 423 11.48 -13.36 14.74
N LEU A 424 11.64 -13.60 13.44
CA LEU A 424 12.81 -14.26 12.85
C LEU A 424 13.69 -13.31 12.04
N TYR A 425 13.07 -12.44 11.22
CA TYR A 425 13.77 -11.52 10.32
C TYR A 425 14.46 -10.35 11.05
N ASP A 426 14.45 -10.36 12.39
CA ASP A 426 15.39 -9.54 13.15
C ASP A 426 16.85 -9.99 12.93
N ASP A 427 17.08 -11.31 12.86
CA ASP A 427 18.38 -11.90 12.59
C ASP A 427 18.61 -12.04 11.07
N ALA A 428 19.64 -11.35 10.58
CA ALA A 428 20.02 -11.34 9.17
C ALA A 428 20.37 -12.72 8.60
N GLN A 429 20.69 -13.70 9.44
CA GLN A 429 21.07 -15.04 9.01
C GLN A 429 20.30 -16.13 9.78
N TRP A 430 19.06 -15.84 10.19
CA TRP A 430 18.26 -16.74 11.01
C TRP A 430 18.12 -18.14 10.38
N SER A 431 18.06 -18.24 9.05
CA SER A 431 17.91 -19.52 8.33
C SER A 431 19.08 -20.48 8.58
N LYS A 432 20.30 -19.97 8.70
CA LYS A 432 21.54 -20.77 8.91
C LYS A 432 21.54 -21.51 10.25
N ASN A 433 20.82 -20.97 11.24
CA ASN A 433 20.68 -21.57 12.56
C ASN A 433 19.21 -21.56 13.02
N ALA A 434 18.30 -21.84 12.10
CA ALA A 434 16.87 -21.78 12.34
C ALA A 434 16.43 -22.56 13.60
N PRO A 435 16.98 -23.76 13.91
CA PRO A 435 16.58 -24.47 15.13
C PRO A 435 16.88 -23.72 16.41
N SER A 436 18.00 -22.98 16.48
CA SER A 436 18.35 -22.20 17.66
C SER A 436 17.52 -20.91 17.76
N VAL A 437 17.39 -20.18 16.65
CA VAL A 437 16.65 -18.91 16.61
C VAL A 437 15.18 -19.15 16.92
N VAL A 438 14.58 -20.18 16.32
CA VAL A 438 13.19 -20.56 16.60
C VAL A 438 12.99 -20.96 18.06
N ARG A 439 13.91 -21.74 18.65
CA ARG A 439 13.82 -22.08 20.09
C ARG A 439 13.84 -20.84 20.97
N GLY A 440 14.69 -19.87 20.66
CA GLY A 440 14.71 -18.57 21.37
C GLY A 440 13.38 -17.83 21.24
N ALA A 441 12.79 -17.78 20.03
CA ALA A 441 11.49 -17.17 19.80
C ALA A 441 10.37 -17.86 20.60
N LEU A 442 10.30 -19.20 20.59
CA LEU A 442 9.32 -19.98 21.36
C LEU A 442 9.49 -19.76 22.87
N GLN A 443 10.74 -19.77 23.36
CA GLN A 443 11.05 -19.53 24.76
C GLN A 443 10.63 -18.13 25.21
N SER A 444 10.89 -17.10 24.41
CA SER A 444 10.50 -15.72 24.74
C SER A 444 8.99 -15.56 24.94
N MET A 445 8.18 -16.26 24.13
CA MET A 445 6.71 -16.26 24.27
C MET A 445 6.27 -16.94 25.58
N SER A 446 6.98 -17.98 26.01
CA SER A 446 6.69 -18.72 27.24
C SER A 446 7.08 -17.97 28.51
N GLU A 447 8.18 -17.21 28.45
CA GLU A 447 8.67 -16.39 29.57
C GLU A 447 7.76 -15.18 29.81
N GLY A 448 7.01 -14.75 28.79
CA GLY A 448 6.04 -13.67 28.90
C GLY A 448 6.69 -12.30 29.09
N SER A 449 7.79 -12.05 28.36
CA SER A 449 8.54 -10.79 28.38
C SER A 449 7.81 -9.67 27.61
N SER A 450 6.53 -9.43 27.88
CA SER A 450 5.76 -8.36 27.23
C SER A 450 6.23 -6.97 27.65
N SER A 451 6.16 -6.00 26.74
CA SER A 451 6.41 -4.58 27.08
C SER A 451 5.46 -4.10 28.17
N SER A 452 5.93 -3.15 28.98
CA SER A 452 5.11 -2.50 30.00
C SER A 452 3.97 -1.74 29.33
N PHE A 453 2.86 -1.62 30.06
CA PHE A 453 1.71 -0.84 29.58
C PHE A 453 2.10 0.61 29.22
N SER A 454 2.99 1.23 30.00
CA SER A 454 3.50 2.56 29.71
C SER A 454 4.24 2.66 28.38
N GLU A 455 5.09 1.69 28.04
CA GLU A 455 5.81 1.66 26.75
C GLU A 455 4.82 1.52 25.60
N CYS A 456 3.85 0.62 25.73
CA CYS A 456 2.75 0.45 24.78
C CYS A 456 1.96 1.74 24.53
N VAL A 457 1.60 2.48 25.59
CA VAL A 457 0.88 3.74 25.43
C VAL A 457 1.78 4.85 24.86
N GLN A 458 3.06 4.86 25.19
CA GLN A 458 4.02 5.81 24.61
C GLN A 458 4.18 5.60 23.11
N TRP A 459 4.26 4.35 22.64
CA TRP A 459 4.29 4.05 21.21
C TRP A 459 3.01 4.55 20.51
N LEU A 460 1.84 4.28 21.08
CA LEU A 460 0.55 4.77 20.54
C LEU A 460 0.46 6.31 20.52
N ARG A 461 0.92 6.99 21.58
CA ARG A 461 0.98 8.46 21.62
C ARG A 461 1.92 9.02 20.56
N GLY A 462 3.03 8.32 20.27
CA GLY A 462 3.92 8.65 19.17
C GLY A 462 3.21 8.65 17.83
N ARG A 463 2.36 7.64 17.57
CA ARG A 463 1.54 7.54 16.36
C ARG A 463 0.41 8.58 16.32
N ASP A 464 -0.24 8.86 17.45
CA ASP A 464 -1.27 9.91 17.56
C ASP A 464 -0.71 11.30 17.23
N ALA A 465 0.52 11.60 17.68
CA ALA A 465 1.20 12.85 17.38
C ALA A 465 1.52 13.03 15.87
N GLU A 466 1.63 11.94 15.10
CA GLU A 466 1.79 11.99 13.65
C GLU A 466 0.47 12.31 12.92
N GLY A 467 -0.68 12.07 13.58
CA GLY A 467 -2.03 12.25 13.05
C GLY A 467 -2.56 11.04 12.26
N ASP A 468 -1.86 9.90 12.33
CA ASP A 468 -2.14 8.69 11.56
C ASP A 468 -2.52 7.49 12.45
N LEU A 469 -2.93 7.74 13.70
CA LEU A 469 -3.34 6.66 14.62
C LEU A 469 -4.63 6.01 14.11
N SER A 470 -4.61 4.70 14.03
CA SER A 470 -5.72 3.85 13.59
C SER A 470 -5.93 2.68 14.56
N LEU A 471 -7.08 2.00 14.45
CA LEU A 471 -7.37 0.85 15.30
C LEU A 471 -6.38 -0.32 15.07
N THR A 472 -5.77 -0.41 13.88
CA THR A 472 -4.72 -1.40 13.60
C THR A 472 -3.41 -1.08 14.32
N ASP A 473 -3.09 0.18 14.62
CA ASP A 473 -1.93 0.53 15.44
C ASP A 473 -2.13 0.03 16.88
N PHE A 474 -3.33 0.23 17.43
CA PHE A 474 -3.69 -0.36 18.73
C PHE A 474 -3.58 -1.89 18.69
N TRP A 475 -4.08 -2.51 17.63
CA TRP A 475 -4.01 -3.95 17.47
C TRP A 475 -2.56 -4.45 17.40
N GLY A 476 -1.65 -3.74 16.72
CA GLY A 476 -0.23 -4.09 16.67
C GLY A 476 0.41 -4.16 18.06
N VAL A 477 0.11 -3.18 18.92
CA VAL A 477 0.54 -3.18 20.32
C VAL A 477 -0.09 -4.33 21.11
N PHE A 478 -1.39 -4.56 20.90
CA PHE A 478 -2.09 -5.65 21.56
C PHE A 478 -1.57 -7.04 21.13
N VAL A 479 -1.15 -7.20 19.88
CA VAL A 479 -0.51 -8.42 19.37
C VAL A 479 0.77 -8.73 20.15
N SER A 480 1.63 -7.76 20.44
CA SER A 480 2.80 -7.99 21.31
C SER A 480 2.41 -8.52 22.69
N TYR A 481 1.30 -8.04 23.26
CA TYR A 481 0.74 -8.60 24.49
C TYR A 481 0.21 -10.03 24.32
N ILE A 482 -0.51 -10.35 23.24
CA ILE A 482 -0.96 -11.72 22.93
C ILE A 482 0.23 -12.67 22.76
N LYS A 483 1.27 -12.22 22.07
CA LYS A 483 2.50 -12.98 21.82
C LYS A 483 3.29 -13.21 23.12
N GLY A 484 3.14 -12.33 24.11
CA GLY A 484 3.95 -12.34 25.32
C GLY A 484 5.38 -11.87 25.07
N VAL A 485 5.60 -11.00 24.07
CA VAL A 485 6.93 -10.50 23.68
C VAL A 485 6.98 -8.97 23.70
N GLN A 486 8.19 -8.41 23.66
CA GLN A 486 8.39 -6.96 23.57
C GLN A 486 7.86 -6.39 22.25
N LEU A 487 7.63 -5.07 22.22
CA LEU A 487 7.29 -4.33 21.01
C LEU A 487 8.46 -4.42 20.01
N GLU A 488 8.19 -5.00 18.84
CA GLU A 488 9.17 -5.12 17.75
C GLU A 488 9.19 -3.80 16.94
N GLU A 489 9.85 -2.78 17.46
CA GLU A 489 9.94 -1.44 16.82
C GLU A 489 10.90 -1.35 15.62
N LYS A 490 11.49 -2.48 15.20
CA LYS A 490 12.34 -2.56 14.01
C LYS A 490 11.56 -2.12 12.77
N LYS A 491 12.22 -1.42 11.85
CA LYS A 491 11.56 -0.97 10.61
C LYS A 491 11.54 -2.09 9.59
N LEU A 492 10.46 -2.21 8.82
CA LEU A 492 10.35 -3.20 7.74
C LEU A 492 11.49 -3.04 6.71
N VAL A 493 11.93 -1.81 6.45
CA VAL A 493 13.06 -1.52 5.55
C VAL A 493 14.42 -2.01 6.07
N GLU A 494 14.52 -2.33 7.36
CA GLU A 494 15.76 -2.84 7.99
C GLU A 494 15.86 -4.38 7.92
N GLU A 495 14.84 -5.05 7.38
CA GLU A 495 14.90 -6.47 7.01
C GLU A 495 15.67 -6.72 5.69
N ASP A 496 16.13 -5.66 5.00
CA ASP A 496 17.03 -5.76 3.84
C ASP A 496 18.43 -6.23 4.30
N GLN A 497 18.70 -7.51 4.07
CA GLN A 497 19.96 -8.16 4.44
C GLN A 497 20.55 -8.78 3.17
N GLY A 498 21.37 -7.96 2.49
CA GLY A 498 21.86 -8.16 1.13
C GLY A 498 22.79 -9.36 0.85
N ASP A 499 22.79 -10.40 1.69
CA ASP A 499 23.56 -11.63 1.47
C ASP A 499 22.72 -12.80 0.91
N GLY A 500 21.39 -12.67 0.89
CA GLY A 500 20.47 -13.68 0.34
C GLY A 500 20.41 -14.97 1.15
N ALA A 501 20.79 -14.95 2.43
CA ALA A 501 20.80 -16.13 3.30
C ALA A 501 19.40 -16.65 3.66
N ASN A 502 18.40 -15.78 3.74
CA ASN A 502 17.04 -16.13 4.14
C ASN A 502 16.09 -16.14 2.91
N PRO A 503 15.01 -16.95 2.93
CA PRO A 503 13.92 -16.81 1.98
C PRO A 503 13.38 -15.37 1.99
N TYR A 504 13.00 -14.84 0.84
CA TYR A 504 12.53 -13.46 0.73
C TYR A 504 11.16 -13.29 1.43
N PRO A 505 11.04 -12.38 2.42
CA PRO A 505 9.82 -12.23 3.22
C PRO A 505 8.76 -11.44 2.46
N LEU A 506 7.55 -12.00 2.37
CA LEU A 506 6.39 -11.37 1.75
C LEU A 506 5.17 -11.36 2.67
N TYR A 507 4.77 -10.16 3.07
CA TYR A 507 3.63 -9.91 3.95
C TYR A 507 2.42 -9.49 3.12
N SER A 508 1.23 -9.91 3.55
CA SER A 508 -0.01 -9.71 2.78
C SER A 508 -1.05 -8.92 3.56
N ALA A 509 -1.68 -7.97 2.88
CA ALA A 509 -2.83 -7.20 3.34
C ALA A 509 -3.83 -7.02 2.18
N VAL A 510 -5.02 -6.52 2.48
CA VAL A 510 -6.04 -6.17 1.46
C VAL A 510 -6.64 -4.81 1.78
N GLU A 511 -7.11 -4.11 0.75
CA GLU A 511 -7.83 -2.85 0.95
C GLU A 511 -9.31 -3.14 1.34
N ARG A 512 -9.78 -2.46 2.39
CA ARG A 512 -11.10 -2.66 3.00
C ARG A 512 -12.31 -2.22 2.17
N ALA A 513 -12.30 -1.04 1.54
CA ALA A 513 -13.42 -0.48 0.78
C ALA A 513 -13.90 -1.39 -0.37
N LEU A 514 -13.12 -2.42 -0.72
CA LEU A 514 -13.45 -3.45 -1.69
C LEU A 514 -14.10 -4.71 -1.09
N LEU A 515 -13.91 -4.98 0.21
CA LEU A 515 -14.61 -6.05 0.93
C LEU A 515 -16.11 -5.80 0.93
N ASP A 516 -16.53 -4.54 1.05
CA ASP A 516 -17.93 -4.13 1.16
C ASP A 516 -18.68 -4.10 -0.20
N LYS A 517 -17.96 -4.07 -1.33
CA LYS A 517 -18.55 -3.84 -2.66
C LYS A 517 -18.45 -5.01 -3.64
N HIS A 518 -17.85 -6.13 -3.25
CA HIS A 518 -17.61 -7.30 -4.12
C HIS A 518 -16.95 -6.98 -5.48
N GLU A 519 -16.16 -5.89 -5.56
CA GLU A 519 -15.42 -5.51 -6.76
C GLU A 519 -13.97 -6.03 -6.73
N LYS A 520 -13.27 -5.96 -7.87
CA LYS A 520 -11.95 -6.57 -8.14
C LYS A 520 -11.00 -6.48 -6.93
N GLU A 521 -10.57 -7.64 -6.45
CA GLU A 521 -9.80 -7.82 -5.21
C GLU A 521 -8.40 -7.22 -5.30
N LEU A 522 -8.15 -6.10 -4.62
CA LEU A 522 -6.85 -5.44 -4.61
C LEU A 522 -5.99 -5.92 -3.44
N TRP A 523 -5.31 -7.04 -3.68
CA TRP A 523 -4.27 -7.54 -2.80
C TRP A 523 -3.10 -6.58 -2.71
N PHE A 524 -2.72 -6.25 -1.48
CA PHE A 524 -1.61 -5.40 -1.14
C PHE A 524 -0.45 -6.23 -0.59
N GLU A 525 0.67 -6.21 -1.28
CA GLU A 525 1.89 -6.90 -0.89
C GLU A 525 2.82 -5.92 -0.18
N LEU A 526 3.51 -6.41 0.86
CA LEU A 526 4.49 -5.68 1.65
C LEU A 526 5.78 -6.51 1.72
N SER A 527 6.90 -5.90 1.36
CA SER A 527 8.24 -6.47 1.49
C SER A 527 9.20 -5.42 2.04
N PRO A 528 10.45 -5.78 2.42
CA PRO A 528 11.45 -4.81 2.86
C PRO A 528 11.77 -3.75 1.80
N HIS A 529 11.62 -4.09 0.52
CA HIS A 529 12.03 -3.26 -0.62
C HIS A 529 10.87 -2.47 -1.22
N GLU A 530 9.74 -3.13 -1.43
CA GLU A 530 8.57 -2.56 -2.10
C GLU A 530 7.25 -2.98 -1.47
N ALA A 531 6.25 -2.11 -1.62
CA ALA A 531 4.90 -2.30 -1.14
C ALA A 531 3.90 -1.81 -2.20
N GLY A 532 2.83 -2.56 -2.44
CA GLY A 532 1.92 -2.20 -3.53
C GLY A 532 0.82 -3.18 -3.87
N PHE A 533 -0.01 -2.78 -4.84
CA PHE A 533 -1.12 -3.57 -5.34
C PHE A 533 -0.69 -4.53 -6.44
N THR A 534 -0.92 -5.81 -6.22
CA THR A 534 -0.46 -6.91 -7.09
C THR A 534 -1.13 -6.93 -8.47
N ILE A 535 -2.46 -6.77 -8.55
CA ILE A 535 -3.20 -6.81 -9.82
C ILE A 535 -2.92 -5.58 -10.70
N PRO A 536 -3.02 -4.33 -10.19
CA PRO A 536 -2.64 -3.15 -10.97
C PRO A 536 -1.15 -3.09 -11.28
N GLY A 537 -0.31 -3.75 -10.47
CA GLY A 537 1.15 -3.63 -10.54
C GLY A 537 1.64 -2.26 -10.07
N ALA A 538 0.95 -1.68 -9.09
CA ALA A 538 1.25 -0.35 -8.55
C ALA A 538 2.05 -0.50 -7.25
N PHE A 539 3.38 -0.34 -7.34
CA PHE A 539 4.32 -0.52 -6.23
C PHE A 539 5.13 0.75 -5.97
N VAL A 540 5.46 0.95 -4.70
CA VAL A 540 6.36 2.00 -4.22
C VAL A 540 7.45 1.39 -3.36
N LYS A 541 8.58 2.08 -3.20
CA LYS A 541 9.59 1.67 -2.21
C LYS A 541 8.95 1.68 -0.81
N THR A 542 9.21 0.66 0.00
CA THR A 542 8.61 0.54 1.34
C THR A 542 8.94 1.73 2.24
N SER A 543 10.11 2.35 2.06
CA SER A 543 10.49 3.60 2.74
C SER A 543 9.59 4.79 2.45
N LEU A 544 8.83 4.75 1.35
CA LEU A 544 7.91 5.80 0.89
C LEU A 544 6.44 5.50 1.21
N LEU A 545 6.09 4.31 1.68
CA LEU A 545 4.70 3.85 1.83
C LEU A 545 3.81 4.79 2.66
N LYS A 546 4.38 5.50 3.63
CA LYS A 546 3.64 6.42 4.51
C LYS A 546 3.61 7.87 4.00
N GLN A 547 4.24 8.15 2.87
CA GLN A 547 4.27 9.51 2.30
C GLN A 547 2.99 9.78 1.51
N ASP A 548 2.62 11.05 1.40
CA ASP A 548 1.45 11.44 0.61
C ASP A 548 1.76 11.37 -0.89
N PHE A 549 0.90 10.71 -1.66
CA PHE A 549 1.06 10.56 -3.12
C PHE A 549 0.03 11.39 -3.90
N ASP A 550 0.42 11.79 -5.11
CA ASP A 550 -0.46 12.48 -6.05
C ASP A 550 -0.02 12.17 -7.48
N ALA A 551 -0.89 11.53 -8.25
CA ALA A 551 -0.63 11.13 -9.63
C ALA A 551 0.69 10.36 -9.81
N GLY A 552 1.04 9.51 -8.83
CA GLY A 552 2.29 8.72 -8.82
C GLY A 552 3.53 9.47 -8.30
N HIS A 553 3.37 10.70 -7.81
CA HIS A 553 4.46 11.50 -7.24
C HIS A 553 4.32 11.66 -5.73
N VAL A 554 5.44 11.57 -5.01
CA VAL A 554 5.49 11.86 -3.57
C VAL A 554 5.39 13.37 -3.37
N LYS A 555 4.43 13.83 -2.56
CA LYS A 555 4.34 15.22 -2.12
C LYS A 555 5.40 15.50 -1.06
N GLN A 556 6.17 16.60 -1.21
CA GLN A 556 7.07 17.03 -0.16
C GLN A 556 6.28 17.55 1.05
N GLN A 557 6.76 17.18 2.24
CA GLN A 557 6.41 17.65 3.59
C GLN A 557 5.43 16.80 4.42
N LYS A 558 5.97 15.77 5.07
CA LYS A 558 6.06 15.59 6.54
C LYS A 558 7.02 14.43 6.79
N LYS A 559 8.04 14.59 7.65
CA LYS A 559 8.95 13.48 7.98
C LYS A 559 8.23 12.47 8.89
N ARG A 560 7.48 11.55 8.28
CA ARG A 560 6.80 10.44 8.98
C ARG A 560 7.81 9.32 9.25
N ARG A 561 7.66 8.61 10.38
CA ARG A 561 8.46 7.42 10.65
C ARG A 561 8.12 6.33 9.63
N PRO A 562 9.10 5.57 9.11
CA PRO A 562 8.81 4.38 8.31
C PRO A 562 7.94 3.39 9.09
N MET A 563 7.31 2.46 8.38
CA MET A 563 6.54 1.40 9.00
C MET A 563 7.47 0.49 9.83
N ASP A 564 7.09 0.25 11.08
CA ASP A 564 7.72 -0.71 11.96
C ASP A 564 6.95 -2.04 12.00
N MET A 565 7.54 -3.06 12.62
CA MET A 565 6.93 -4.38 12.71
C MET A 565 5.69 -4.39 13.61
N VAL A 566 5.58 -3.48 14.58
CA VAL A 566 4.34 -3.29 15.37
C VAL A 566 3.18 -2.90 14.45
N GLN A 567 3.37 -1.88 13.60
CA GLN A 567 2.36 -1.42 12.66
C GLN A 567 2.04 -2.50 11.61
N LEU A 568 3.05 -3.16 11.05
CA LEU A 568 2.87 -4.23 10.07
C LEU A 568 2.05 -5.40 10.64
N GLN A 569 2.41 -5.89 11.83
CA GLN A 569 1.68 -6.98 12.50
C GLN A 569 0.26 -6.56 12.88
N GLY A 570 0.04 -5.28 13.20
CA GLY A 570 -1.27 -4.70 13.43
C GLY A 570 -2.16 -4.73 12.19
N ILE A 571 -1.63 -4.36 11.02
CA ILE A 571 -2.35 -4.41 9.73
C ILE A 571 -2.59 -5.86 9.33
N CYS A 572 -1.51 -6.64 9.20
CA CYS A 572 -1.57 -8.02 8.75
C CYS A 572 -2.34 -8.92 9.71
N GLY A 573 -2.45 -8.58 10.99
CA GLY A 573 -3.19 -9.34 11.99
C GLY A 573 -4.55 -8.74 12.33
N SER A 574 -5.08 -7.77 11.59
CA SER A 574 -6.34 -7.08 11.92
C SER A 574 -7.63 -7.88 11.73
N VAL A 575 -7.60 -9.20 11.44
CA VAL A 575 -8.80 -10.07 11.37
C VAL A 575 -9.60 -10.04 12.68
N PHE A 576 -8.93 -9.72 13.78
CA PHE A 576 -9.55 -9.54 15.09
C PHE A 576 -10.44 -8.29 15.15
N GLY A 577 -10.31 -7.35 14.21
CA GLY A 577 -11.09 -6.13 14.04
C GLY A 577 -12.16 -6.19 12.95
N ASP A 578 -12.75 -7.36 12.66
CA ASP A 578 -13.96 -7.46 11.83
C ASP A 578 -15.26 -7.33 12.66
N ALA A 579 -16.20 -6.54 12.15
CA ALA A 579 -17.27 -5.91 12.92
C ALA A 579 -18.38 -6.87 13.39
N HIS A 580 -18.57 -7.99 12.70
CA HIS A 580 -19.71 -8.89 12.96
C HIS A 580 -19.42 -10.00 13.96
N MET A 581 -18.15 -10.42 14.12
CA MET A 581 -17.79 -11.52 15.02
C MET A 581 -17.14 -11.09 16.34
N ASN A 582 -16.53 -9.90 16.44
CA ASN A 582 -15.50 -9.68 17.47
C ASN A 582 -15.57 -8.40 18.30
N LYS A 583 -16.55 -7.49 18.17
CA LYS A 583 -16.63 -6.28 19.03
C LYS A 583 -16.51 -6.61 20.52
N LYS A 584 -17.27 -7.62 20.98
CA LYS A 584 -17.24 -8.13 22.36
C LYS A 584 -15.89 -8.72 22.75
N PHE A 585 -15.28 -9.52 21.88
CA PHE A 585 -13.96 -10.12 22.15
C PHE A 585 -12.87 -9.05 22.26
N ILE A 586 -12.83 -8.11 21.33
CA ILE A 586 -11.87 -7.00 21.33
C ILE A 586 -12.04 -6.16 22.59
N ILE A 587 -13.24 -5.64 22.85
CA ILE A 587 -13.50 -4.77 23.99
C ILE A 587 -13.15 -5.48 25.30
N ASN A 588 -13.57 -6.73 25.50
CA ASN A 588 -13.26 -7.49 26.71
C ASN A 588 -11.76 -7.71 26.88
N ASN A 589 -11.03 -8.04 25.82
CA ASN A 589 -9.60 -8.26 25.89
C ASN A 589 -8.81 -6.96 26.16
N ILE A 590 -9.29 -5.83 25.64
CA ILE A 590 -8.71 -4.51 25.90
C ILE A 590 -8.96 -4.12 27.35
N VAL A 591 -10.18 -4.30 27.85
CA VAL A 591 -10.53 -4.07 29.25
C VAL A 591 -9.70 -4.97 30.17
N ASP A 592 -9.55 -6.24 29.83
CA ASP A 592 -8.71 -7.20 30.56
C ASP A 592 -7.22 -6.80 30.53
N TRP A 593 -6.72 -6.33 29.40
CA TRP A 593 -5.33 -5.88 29.27
C TRP A 593 -5.07 -4.63 30.11
N ILE A 594 -5.99 -3.65 30.09
CA ILE A 594 -5.94 -2.47 30.96
C ILE A 594 -6.02 -2.91 32.42
N HIS A 595 -6.93 -3.81 32.79
CA HIS A 595 -7.06 -4.34 34.14
C HIS A 595 -5.74 -4.96 34.63
N LYS A 596 -5.15 -5.86 33.84
CA LYS A 596 -3.94 -6.61 34.23
C LYS A 596 -2.69 -5.73 34.27
N SER A 597 -2.72 -4.62 33.55
CA SER A 597 -1.64 -3.64 33.46
C SER A 597 -1.59 -2.65 34.63
N LEU A 598 -2.62 -2.60 35.48
CA LEU A 598 -2.69 -1.69 36.62
C LEU A 598 -2.11 -2.36 37.89
N PRO A 599 -1.33 -1.64 38.74
CA PRO A 599 -0.77 -2.20 39.97
C PRO A 599 -1.86 -2.68 40.94
N ALA A 600 -1.65 -3.81 41.63
CA ALA A 600 -2.60 -4.41 42.58
C ALA A 600 -3.02 -3.51 43.76
N LYS A 601 -2.29 -2.42 44.04
CA LYS A 601 -2.66 -1.40 45.04
C LYS A 601 -3.68 -0.37 44.51
N CYS A 602 -4.00 -0.39 43.22
CA CYS A 602 -5.04 0.45 42.62
C CYS A 602 -6.42 -0.16 42.89
N ASN A 603 -6.91 -0.07 44.13
CA ASN A 603 -8.28 -0.44 44.53
C ASN A 603 -9.36 0.38 43.78
N TYR A 604 -8.95 1.38 43.00
CA TYR A 604 -9.81 2.24 42.21
C TYR A 604 -10.36 1.56 40.93
N TYR A 605 -9.70 0.51 40.41
CA TYR A 605 -10.22 -0.22 39.24
C TYR A 605 -11.43 -1.08 39.59
N ILE A 606 -11.45 -1.66 40.80
CA ILE A 606 -12.63 -2.33 41.37
C ILE A 606 -13.75 -1.30 41.56
N LEU A 607 -13.45 -0.13 42.15
CA LEU A 607 -14.40 0.99 42.28
C LEU A 607 -14.89 1.58 40.92
N TRP A 608 -14.14 1.38 39.82
CA TRP A 608 -14.46 1.91 38.49
C TRP A 608 -15.23 0.90 37.62
N LEU A 609 -14.96 -0.40 37.69
CA LEU A 609 -15.85 -1.43 37.14
C LEU A 609 -17.17 -1.54 37.93
N GLU A 610 -17.13 -1.23 39.23
CA GLU A 610 -18.31 -1.02 40.06
C GLU A 610 -18.98 0.36 39.81
N ASN A 611 -18.35 1.26 39.05
CA ASN A 611 -18.97 2.53 38.67
C ASN A 611 -20.09 2.26 37.66
N PRO A 612 -21.35 2.58 38.00
CA PRO A 612 -22.49 2.32 37.13
C PRO A 612 -22.32 2.93 35.73
N LEU A 613 -21.69 4.11 35.63
CA LEU A 613 -21.50 4.80 34.35
C LEU A 613 -20.62 3.99 33.41
N VAL A 614 -19.50 3.44 33.89
CA VAL A 614 -18.55 2.68 33.08
C VAL A 614 -19.17 1.36 32.62
N LYS A 615 -19.87 0.69 33.54
CA LYS A 615 -20.58 -0.55 33.26
C LYS A 615 -21.63 -0.34 32.16
N TRP A 616 -22.52 0.63 32.32
CA TRP A 616 -23.53 0.93 31.31
C TRP A 616 -22.92 1.45 30.01
N TRP A 617 -21.79 2.13 30.09
CA TRP A 617 -21.10 2.66 28.92
C TRP A 617 -20.40 1.55 28.10
N LEU A 618 -19.82 0.53 28.76
CA LEU A 618 -19.36 -0.70 28.10
C LEU A 618 -20.51 -1.54 27.54
N ASP A 619 -21.63 -1.64 28.26
CA ASP A 619 -22.85 -2.33 27.85
C ASP A 619 -23.47 -1.69 26.60
N LEU A 620 -23.42 -0.35 26.50
CA LEU A 620 -23.86 0.39 25.31
C LEU A 620 -22.98 0.11 24.08
N LEU A 621 -21.68 -0.11 24.28
CA LEU A 621 -20.77 -0.49 23.19
C LEU A 621 -20.94 -1.95 22.77
N GLU A 622 -21.20 -2.84 23.72
CA GLU A 622 -21.45 -4.26 23.47
C GLU A 622 -22.73 -4.46 22.66
N HIS A 623 -23.75 -3.64 22.92
CA HIS A 623 -25.08 -3.75 22.32
C HIS A 623 -25.40 -2.60 21.35
N PHE A 624 -24.38 -1.92 20.82
CA PHE A 624 -24.54 -0.76 19.92
C PHE A 624 -25.39 -1.05 18.69
N ASP A 625 -25.48 -2.30 18.23
CA ASP A 625 -26.29 -2.66 17.06
C ASP A 625 -27.76 -2.96 17.42
N ASP A 626 -28.11 -3.06 18.71
CA ASP A 626 -29.46 -3.22 19.22
C ASP A 626 -29.99 -1.87 19.73
N MET A 627 -30.83 -1.22 18.93
CA MET A 627 -31.34 0.14 19.23
C MET A 627 -32.32 0.16 20.42
N GLU A 628 -33.06 -0.92 20.65
CA GLU A 628 -34.02 -1.01 21.75
C GLU A 628 -33.28 -1.20 23.08
N TYR A 629 -32.27 -2.07 23.09
CA TYR A 629 -31.38 -2.23 24.23
C TYR A 629 -30.54 -0.98 24.49
N SER A 630 -29.93 -0.41 23.44
CA SER A 630 -29.11 0.79 23.53
C SER A 630 -29.87 1.97 24.14
N TYR A 631 -31.15 2.13 23.81
CA TYR A 631 -31.99 3.17 24.43
C TYR A 631 -32.15 2.98 25.93
N ASN A 632 -32.44 1.76 26.36
CA ASN A 632 -32.58 1.43 27.78
C ASN A 632 -31.27 1.68 28.56
N VAL A 633 -30.13 1.40 27.94
CA VAL A 633 -28.82 1.69 28.51
C VAL A 633 -28.55 3.20 28.56
N VAL A 634 -28.91 3.95 27.51
CA VAL A 634 -28.81 5.42 27.46
C VAL A 634 -29.68 6.07 28.54
N GLU A 635 -30.90 5.60 28.79
CA GLU A 635 -31.77 6.12 29.86
C GLU A 635 -31.19 5.84 31.25
N LYS A 636 -30.63 4.65 31.47
CA LYS A 636 -29.92 4.32 32.71
C LYS A 636 -28.70 5.23 32.89
N LEU A 637 -27.91 5.44 31.85
CA LEU A 637 -26.78 6.38 31.84
C LEU A 637 -27.25 7.80 32.17
N LYS A 638 -28.35 8.29 31.58
CA LYS A 638 -28.90 9.61 31.93
C LYS A 638 -29.22 9.73 33.41
N SER A 639 -29.86 8.72 33.99
CA SER A 639 -30.21 8.75 35.42
C SER A 639 -28.98 8.80 36.33
N GLU A 640 -27.91 8.09 35.97
CA GLU A 640 -26.63 8.08 36.70
C GLU A 640 -25.81 9.37 36.45
N LEU A 641 -25.96 10.00 35.29
CA LEU A 641 -25.29 11.26 34.95
C LEU A 641 -25.92 12.48 35.65
N HIS A 642 -27.20 12.44 35.99
CA HIS A 642 -27.87 13.50 36.77
C HIS A 642 -27.25 13.68 38.17
N SER A 643 -26.60 12.65 38.71
CA SER A 643 -25.88 12.73 40.00
C SER A 643 -24.44 13.25 39.86
N HIS A 644 -23.94 13.47 38.65
CA HIS A 644 -22.56 13.88 38.35
C HIS A 644 -22.48 15.08 37.36
N PRO A 645 -22.70 16.32 37.83
CA PRO A 645 -22.84 17.52 36.99
C PRO A 645 -21.62 17.84 36.09
N ALA A 646 -20.43 17.38 36.47
CA ALA A 646 -19.18 17.59 35.74
C ALA A 646 -19.06 16.72 34.46
N LEU A 647 -19.92 15.70 34.31
CA LEU A 647 -19.93 14.79 33.15
C LEU A 647 -21.14 15.04 32.23
N HIS A 648 -21.92 16.09 32.48
CA HIS A 648 -23.11 16.40 31.70
C HIS A 648 -22.80 16.56 30.20
N SER A 649 -23.28 15.61 29.40
CA SER A 649 -23.40 15.74 27.95
C SER A 649 -24.65 16.57 27.64
N TYR A 650 -24.47 17.69 26.93
CA TYR A 650 -25.57 18.56 26.50
C TYR A 650 -26.50 17.82 25.52
N THR A 651 -25.97 16.85 24.79
CA THR A 651 -26.72 15.99 23.87
C THR A 651 -27.66 15.02 24.61
N LEU A 652 -27.23 14.41 25.73
CA LEU A 652 -28.09 13.55 26.57
C LEU A 652 -29.32 14.25 27.15
N LEU A 653 -29.15 15.50 27.57
CA LEU A 653 -30.21 16.27 28.23
C LEU A 653 -31.35 16.67 27.27
N LYS A 654 -31.13 16.56 25.95
CA LYS A 654 -32.09 16.95 24.92
C LYS A 654 -32.94 15.81 24.36
N LEU A 655 -32.57 14.56 24.61
CA LEU A 655 -33.26 13.44 24.00
C LEU A 655 -34.37 12.93 24.91
N ASP A 656 -35.60 12.96 24.41
CA ASP A 656 -36.75 12.32 25.04
C ASP A 656 -37.18 11.06 24.26
N ASN A 657 -38.07 10.28 24.86
CA ASN A 657 -38.62 9.06 24.26
C ASN A 657 -39.44 9.35 22.97
N ASN A 658 -40.03 10.55 22.86
CA ASN A 658 -40.83 10.94 21.71
C ASN A 658 -39.97 11.27 20.47
N ILE A 659 -38.73 11.71 20.67
CA ILE A 659 -37.74 11.95 19.61
C ILE A 659 -37.13 10.61 19.20
N TRP A 660 -36.72 9.77 20.15
CA TRP A 660 -36.10 8.48 19.88
C TRP A 660 -36.96 7.54 19.04
N THR A 661 -38.27 7.50 19.30
CA THR A 661 -39.23 6.65 18.57
C THR A 661 -39.54 7.15 17.16
N LYS A 662 -39.17 8.39 16.82
CA LYS A 662 -39.48 9.02 15.51
C LYS A 662 -38.29 9.10 14.56
N ILE A 663 -37.07 8.91 15.06
CA ILE A 663 -35.85 8.95 14.28
C ILE A 663 -35.48 7.56 13.73
N THR A 664 -34.79 7.53 12.59
CA THR A 664 -34.29 6.31 11.94
C THR A 664 -33.20 5.64 12.78
N ASP A 665 -32.96 4.34 12.57
CA ASP A 665 -31.90 3.63 13.29
C ASP A 665 -30.50 4.19 13.02
N GLU A 666 -30.28 4.74 11.82
CA GLU A 666 -29.02 5.44 11.50
C GLU A 666 -28.87 6.74 12.32
N GLU A 667 -29.95 7.49 12.49
CA GLU A 667 -29.96 8.70 13.34
C GLU A 667 -29.82 8.35 14.83
N LYS A 668 -30.44 7.26 15.30
CA LYS A 668 -30.26 6.75 16.68
C LYS A 668 -28.81 6.36 16.94
N LYS A 669 -28.18 5.68 15.99
CA LYS A 669 -26.75 5.39 16.02
C LYS A 669 -25.99 6.70 16.14
N GLN A 670 -26.15 7.63 15.20
CA GLN A 670 -25.43 8.93 15.20
C GLN A 670 -25.62 9.71 16.50
N TYR A 671 -26.77 9.56 17.15
CA TYR A 671 -27.01 10.11 18.46
C TYR A 671 -26.17 9.43 19.56
N ILE A 672 -26.24 8.10 19.70
CA ILE A 672 -25.42 7.34 20.68
C ILE A 672 -23.94 7.72 20.52
N ILE A 673 -23.51 7.84 19.27
CA ILE A 673 -22.16 8.22 18.87
C ILE A 673 -21.78 9.60 19.41
N SER A 674 -22.60 10.62 19.14
CA SER A 674 -22.33 11.99 19.56
C SER A 674 -22.25 12.09 21.09
N PHE A 675 -23.09 11.32 21.78
CA PHE A 675 -23.05 11.18 23.24
C PHE A 675 -21.75 10.52 23.74
N LEU A 676 -21.34 9.39 23.16
CA LEU A 676 -20.08 8.71 23.52
C LEU A 676 -18.88 9.64 23.29
N LYS A 677 -18.89 10.44 22.22
CA LYS A 677 -17.86 11.44 21.92
C LYS A 677 -17.83 12.56 22.98
N GLU A 678 -18.97 13.12 23.35
CA GLU A 678 -19.05 14.17 24.38
C GLU A 678 -18.59 13.68 25.76
N LEU A 679 -18.95 12.46 26.16
CA LEU A 679 -18.43 11.85 27.38
C LEU A 679 -16.91 11.69 27.34
N SER A 680 -16.37 11.39 26.16
CA SER A 680 -14.92 11.26 25.97
C SER A 680 -14.19 12.62 26.07
N GLU A 681 -14.86 13.72 25.72
CA GLU A 681 -14.31 15.08 25.70
C GLU A 681 -14.46 15.81 27.06
N SER A 682 -15.56 15.62 27.80
CA SER A 682 -15.83 16.30 29.09
C SER A 682 -14.87 15.92 30.22
N SER A 683 -14.20 14.78 30.09
CA SER A 683 -13.18 14.28 31.03
C SER A 683 -11.84 15.05 31.04
N GLU A 684 -11.54 15.86 30.02
CA GLU A 684 -10.29 16.64 29.95
C GLU A 684 -10.22 17.75 31.02
N GLN A 685 -11.36 18.22 31.51
CA GLN A 685 -11.41 19.23 32.58
C GLN A 685 -10.96 18.70 33.96
N GLN A 686 -10.77 17.38 34.13
CA GLN A 686 -10.29 16.78 35.39
C GLN A 686 -8.76 16.68 35.50
N GLN A 687 -7.98 17.01 34.45
CA GLN A 687 -6.51 16.97 34.52
C GLN A 687 -5.87 18.07 35.38
N GLN A 688 -6.65 19.02 35.91
CA GLN A 688 -6.16 20.03 36.86
C GLN A 688 -6.30 19.65 38.34
N ILE A 689 -6.88 18.49 38.68
CA ILE A 689 -7.06 18.07 40.07
C ILE A 689 -5.98 17.04 40.47
N GLY A 690 -4.86 17.56 40.99
CA GLY A 690 -3.93 16.84 41.86
C GLY A 690 -2.89 15.95 41.17
N SER A 691 -1.79 15.70 41.87
CA SER A 691 -0.66 14.85 41.44
C SER A 691 -1.12 13.41 41.13
N ILE A 692 -1.50 13.16 39.88
CA ILE A 692 -1.95 11.86 39.41
C ILE A 692 -0.72 11.11 38.86
N SER A 693 -0.46 9.92 39.40
CA SER A 693 0.61 9.03 38.92
C SER A 693 0.44 8.68 37.45
N ASP A 694 1.54 8.62 36.69
CA ASP A 694 1.58 8.44 35.23
C ASP A 694 0.66 7.33 34.69
N GLY A 695 0.54 6.21 35.41
CA GLY A 695 -0.31 5.07 35.04
C GLY A 695 -1.80 5.38 34.89
N LYS A 696 -2.36 6.32 35.66
CA LYS A 696 -3.79 6.69 35.59
C LYS A 696 -4.11 7.52 34.34
N SER A 697 -3.16 8.35 33.88
CA SER A 697 -3.29 9.15 32.65
C SER A 697 -3.28 8.28 31.39
N TYR A 698 -2.46 7.22 31.38
CA TYR A 698 -2.30 6.34 30.22
C TYR A 698 -3.54 5.49 29.93
N SER A 699 -4.14 4.85 30.95
CA SER A 699 -5.33 4.00 30.77
C SER A 699 -6.53 4.78 30.24
N PHE A 700 -6.76 5.99 30.78
CA PHE A 700 -7.83 6.86 30.34
C PHE A 700 -7.64 7.33 28.89
N TRP A 701 -6.41 7.70 28.53
CA TRP A 701 -6.07 8.11 27.16
C TRP A 701 -6.26 6.98 26.15
N VAL A 702 -5.78 5.76 26.46
CA VAL A 702 -5.94 4.59 25.57
C VAL A 702 -7.41 4.32 25.35
N LEU A 703 -8.18 4.26 26.43
CA LEU A 703 -9.62 4.04 26.36
C LEU A 703 -10.25 5.08 25.43
N LYS A 704 -10.14 6.38 25.74
CA LYS A 704 -10.68 7.48 24.91
C LYS A 704 -10.33 7.33 23.42
N LYS A 705 -9.06 7.08 23.09
CA LYS A 705 -8.58 7.01 21.70
C LYS A 705 -9.06 5.76 20.98
N VAL A 706 -8.91 4.60 21.59
CA VAL A 706 -9.31 3.31 21.01
C VAL A 706 -10.79 3.29 20.73
N LEU A 707 -11.60 3.90 21.60
CA LEU A 707 -13.04 3.97 21.42
C LEU A 707 -13.46 4.92 20.32
N GLY A 708 -12.81 6.07 20.19
CA GLY A 708 -13.04 6.96 19.04
C GLY A 708 -12.66 6.29 17.71
N LEU A 709 -11.62 5.46 17.71
CA LEU A 709 -11.19 4.70 16.54
C LEU A 709 -12.10 3.51 16.25
N ALA A 710 -12.51 2.75 17.28
CA ALA A 710 -13.47 1.67 17.18
C ALA A 710 -14.85 2.18 16.76
N TYR A 711 -15.21 3.39 17.18
CA TYR A 711 -16.43 4.05 16.77
C TYR A 711 -16.44 4.34 15.25
N ASN A 712 -15.42 5.01 14.72
CA ASN A 712 -15.32 5.30 13.29
C ASN A 712 -14.91 4.07 12.45
N TRP A 713 -14.69 2.93 13.12
CA TRP A 713 -14.07 1.73 12.56
C TRP A 713 -12.84 2.07 11.69
N ASP A 714 -12.00 2.97 12.17
CA ASP A 714 -10.91 3.55 11.39
C ASP A 714 -9.70 2.62 11.42
N LEU A 715 -9.72 1.61 10.53
CA LEU A 715 -8.70 0.58 10.41
C LEU A 715 -7.66 0.95 9.35
N GLY A 716 -6.39 0.66 9.61
CA GLY A 716 -5.41 0.45 8.55
C GLY A 716 -5.04 1.69 7.75
N ARG A 717 -5.16 2.90 8.32
CA ARG A 717 -4.95 4.15 7.59
C ARG A 717 -3.52 4.27 7.09
N ILE A 718 -3.38 4.29 5.76
CA ILE A 718 -2.12 4.56 5.09
C ILE A 718 -2.38 5.55 3.95
N ALA A 719 -1.38 6.38 3.65
CA ALA A 719 -1.42 7.24 2.47
C ALA A 719 -1.64 6.40 1.21
N ASN A 720 -2.60 6.81 0.39
CA ASN A 720 -2.98 6.05 -0.78
C ASN A 720 -1.98 6.25 -1.92
N ILE A 721 -1.23 5.21 -2.24
CA ILE A 721 -0.18 5.22 -3.27
C ILE A 721 -0.72 5.43 -4.70
N VAL A 722 -2.02 5.20 -4.93
CA VAL A 722 -2.68 5.38 -6.24
C VAL A 722 -3.59 6.62 -6.30
N HIS A 723 -3.50 7.52 -5.32
CA HIS A 723 -4.26 8.77 -5.33
C HIS A 723 -3.95 9.60 -6.59
N ASN A 724 -5.02 10.00 -7.29
CA ASN A 724 -5.00 10.66 -8.61
C ASN A 724 -4.23 9.91 -9.71
N PHE A 725 -3.93 8.63 -9.52
CA PHE A 725 -3.27 7.80 -10.53
C PHE A 725 -4.29 7.28 -11.54
N LYS A 726 -4.08 7.57 -12.83
CA LYS A 726 -5.02 7.17 -13.89
C LYS A 726 -4.52 5.89 -14.57
N ASP A 727 -5.06 4.74 -14.17
CA ASP A 727 -4.84 3.45 -14.84
C ASP A 727 -6.16 2.64 -14.86
N PRO A 728 -6.57 2.06 -16.01
CA PRO A 728 -7.79 1.26 -16.10
C PRO A 728 -7.85 0.03 -15.16
N LYS A 729 -6.70 -0.42 -14.65
CA LYS A 729 -6.60 -1.53 -13.68
C LYS A 729 -6.85 -1.09 -12.24
N VAL A 730 -6.75 0.21 -11.94
CA VAL A 730 -7.03 0.76 -10.61
C VAL A 730 -8.50 1.20 -10.55
N PRO A 731 -9.28 0.78 -9.54
CA PRO A 731 -10.66 1.24 -9.39
C PRO A 731 -10.74 2.75 -9.20
N GLU A 732 -11.68 3.39 -9.91
CA GLU A 732 -11.81 4.86 -9.95
C GLU A 732 -12.04 5.49 -8.56
N HIS A 733 -12.74 4.79 -7.67
CA HIS A 733 -12.96 5.27 -6.31
C HIS A 733 -11.64 5.36 -5.51
N MET A 734 -10.70 4.43 -5.70
CA MET A 734 -9.40 4.50 -5.05
C MET A 734 -8.57 5.67 -5.57
N CYS A 735 -8.73 6.06 -6.83
CA CYS A 735 -8.02 7.23 -7.36
C CYS A 735 -8.45 8.54 -6.68
N LYS A 736 -9.65 8.59 -6.07
CA LYS A 736 -10.22 9.81 -5.46
C LYS A 736 -9.81 9.99 -4.00
N GLU A 737 -9.57 8.89 -3.30
CA GLU A 737 -9.26 8.92 -1.86
C GLU A 737 -7.78 9.19 -1.61
N LYS A 738 -7.47 10.01 -0.60
CA LYS A 738 -6.08 10.29 -0.17
C LYS A 738 -5.52 9.20 0.75
N ILE A 739 -6.40 8.42 1.37
CA ILE A 739 -6.08 7.41 2.36
C ILE A 739 -6.67 6.09 1.88
N MET A 740 -5.89 5.01 2.02
CA MET A 740 -6.34 3.64 1.84
C MET A 740 -6.38 2.94 3.20
N HIS A 741 -7.26 1.96 3.33
CA HIS A 741 -7.49 1.22 4.57
C HIS A 741 -7.03 -0.23 4.40
N LEU A 742 -5.81 -0.54 4.86
CA LEU A 742 -5.28 -1.90 4.78
C LEU A 742 -5.72 -2.75 5.97
N VAL A 743 -6.24 -3.94 5.68
CA VAL A 743 -6.67 -4.91 6.68
C VAL A 743 -6.08 -6.30 6.41
N ASP A 744 -6.30 -7.22 7.34
CA ASP A 744 -5.79 -8.59 7.30
C ASP A 744 -6.30 -9.31 6.06
N ALA A 745 -5.36 -9.79 5.23
CA ALA A 745 -5.65 -10.57 4.04
C ALA A 745 -6.42 -11.86 4.34
N GLY A 746 -6.29 -12.40 5.56
CA GLY A 746 -7.00 -13.58 6.03
C GLY A 746 -8.53 -13.42 6.10
N LEU A 747 -9.05 -12.19 6.08
CA LEU A 747 -10.48 -11.92 5.94
C LEU A 747 -11.01 -12.31 4.56
N PHE A 748 -10.16 -12.28 3.53
CA PHE A 748 -10.54 -12.58 2.15
C PHE A 748 -10.09 -13.99 1.73
N LEU A 749 -8.77 -14.25 1.80
CA LEU A 749 -8.19 -15.55 1.51
C LEU A 749 -7.11 -15.81 2.54
N ASN A 750 -7.32 -16.82 3.39
CA ASN A 750 -6.44 -17.13 4.50
C ASN A 750 -5.10 -17.78 4.10
N SER A 751 -4.50 -17.43 2.95
CA SER A 751 -3.18 -17.88 2.49
C SER A 751 -2.58 -16.92 1.45
N PRO A 752 -1.25 -16.70 1.41
CA PRO A 752 -0.63 -15.68 0.54
C PRO A 752 -0.42 -16.15 -0.92
N TYR A 753 -1.39 -16.84 -1.53
CA TYR A 753 -1.34 -17.22 -2.95
C TYR A 753 -1.31 -16.00 -3.90
N PRO A 754 -2.20 -15.01 -3.78
CA PRO A 754 -2.26 -13.83 -4.65
C PRO A 754 -0.93 -13.13 -4.97
N PRO A 755 -0.10 -12.72 -3.97
CA PRO A 755 1.20 -12.10 -4.27
C PRO A 755 2.14 -13.05 -5.02
N MET A 756 2.02 -14.37 -4.84
CA MET A 756 2.86 -15.34 -5.51
C MET A 756 2.38 -15.73 -6.91
N LEU A 757 1.09 -15.57 -7.20
CA LEU A 757 0.50 -15.82 -8.53
C LEU A 757 0.73 -14.65 -9.50
N THR A 758 1.67 -13.77 -9.17
CA THR A 758 2.11 -12.63 -10.01
C THR A 758 3.22 -13.08 -10.97
N ALA A 759 4.04 -12.14 -11.48
CA ALA A 759 5.10 -12.43 -12.45
C ALA A 759 6.34 -13.15 -11.86
N ARG A 760 6.21 -13.84 -10.72
CA ARG A 760 7.32 -14.48 -9.97
C ARG A 760 7.74 -15.84 -10.53
N ASP A 761 7.03 -16.36 -11.52
CA ASP A 761 7.34 -17.63 -12.20
C ASP A 761 7.60 -18.77 -11.20
N ILE A 762 6.70 -18.96 -10.24
CA ILE A 762 6.81 -20.01 -9.22
C ILE A 762 6.55 -21.37 -9.87
N ASP A 763 7.41 -22.35 -9.61
CA ASP A 763 7.24 -23.73 -10.08
C ASP A 763 6.57 -24.61 -9.03
N LEU A 764 6.77 -24.32 -7.74
CA LEU A 764 6.24 -25.11 -6.62
C LEU A 764 5.80 -24.23 -5.45
N PHE A 765 4.56 -24.44 -5.01
CA PHE A 765 4.03 -23.95 -3.75
C PHE A 765 4.10 -25.03 -2.68
N VAL A 766 4.65 -24.69 -1.51
CA VAL A 766 4.55 -25.51 -0.30
C VAL A 766 3.70 -24.74 0.70
N SER A 767 2.41 -25.11 0.78
CA SER A 767 1.41 -24.42 1.58
C SER A 767 1.14 -25.18 2.87
N PHE A 768 1.42 -24.53 4.00
CA PHE A 768 1.04 -25.01 5.32
C PHE A 768 -0.24 -24.31 5.78
N ASP A 769 -1.28 -25.10 6.05
CA ASP A 769 -2.58 -24.59 6.45
C ASP A 769 -2.80 -24.74 7.96
N PHE A 770 -2.84 -23.59 8.63
CA PHE A 770 -3.10 -23.37 10.05
C PHE A 770 -4.52 -22.86 10.32
N SER A 771 -5.43 -22.95 9.34
CA SER A 771 -6.79 -22.41 9.42
C SER A 771 -7.61 -23.12 10.49
N ALA A 772 -8.58 -22.41 11.04
CA ALA A 772 -9.63 -23.03 11.84
C ALA A 772 -10.74 -23.53 10.90
N GLY A 773 -11.36 -24.67 11.24
CA GLY A 773 -12.48 -25.22 10.46
C GLY A 773 -12.03 -26.10 9.30
N ASP A 774 -12.48 -25.78 8.08
CA ASP A 774 -12.24 -26.60 6.89
C ASP A 774 -10.79 -26.44 6.37
N PRO A 775 -9.96 -27.50 6.43
CA PRO A 775 -8.55 -27.44 6.03
C PRO A 775 -8.35 -27.24 4.52
N PHE A 776 -9.39 -27.31 3.69
CA PHE A 776 -9.29 -27.13 2.23
C PHE A 776 -9.96 -25.84 1.74
N GLN A 777 -10.53 -25.03 2.64
CA GLN A 777 -11.20 -23.78 2.25
C GLN A 777 -10.23 -22.81 1.58
N THR A 778 -9.00 -22.70 2.07
CA THR A 778 -7.96 -21.85 1.49
C THR A 778 -7.64 -22.24 0.05
N LEU A 779 -7.55 -23.54 -0.25
CA LEU A 779 -7.33 -24.05 -1.62
C LEU A 779 -8.52 -23.75 -2.54
N LYS A 780 -9.77 -23.87 -2.04
CA LYS A 780 -10.98 -23.53 -2.81
C LYS A 780 -10.95 -22.07 -3.24
N VAL A 781 -10.80 -21.18 -2.26
CA VAL A 781 -10.76 -19.73 -2.51
C VAL A 781 -9.56 -19.34 -3.37
N ALA A 782 -8.39 -19.98 -3.20
CA ALA A 782 -7.22 -19.74 -4.04
C ALA A 782 -7.40 -20.22 -5.49
N SER A 783 -8.06 -21.36 -5.69
CA SER A 783 -8.41 -21.86 -7.03
C SER A 783 -9.38 -20.91 -7.73
N ASP A 784 -10.41 -20.43 -7.03
CA ASP A 784 -11.39 -19.48 -7.56
C ASP A 784 -10.72 -18.13 -7.87
N TYR A 785 -9.86 -17.65 -6.97
CA TYR A 785 -9.05 -16.45 -7.17
C TYR A 785 -8.19 -16.56 -8.42
N ALA A 786 -7.48 -17.67 -8.58
CA ALA A 786 -6.62 -17.89 -9.74
C ALA A 786 -7.43 -17.96 -11.04
N ALA A 787 -8.58 -18.64 -11.04
CA ALA A 787 -9.46 -18.72 -12.19
C ALA A 787 -10.01 -17.33 -12.58
N LYS A 788 -10.52 -16.58 -11.61
CA LYS A 788 -11.05 -15.22 -11.80
C LYS A 788 -10.00 -14.26 -12.37
N ASN A 789 -8.75 -14.42 -11.97
CA ASN A 789 -7.63 -13.58 -12.39
C ASN A 789 -6.78 -14.16 -13.53
N SER A 790 -7.25 -15.22 -14.19
CA SER A 790 -6.53 -15.90 -15.29
C SER A 790 -5.09 -16.28 -14.94
N ARG A 791 -4.86 -16.74 -13.71
CA ARG A 791 -3.55 -17.19 -13.20
C ARG A 791 -3.41 -18.71 -13.28
N PRO A 792 -2.21 -19.23 -13.59
CA PRO A 792 -1.98 -20.66 -13.67
C PRO A 792 -2.08 -21.30 -12.28
N PHE A 793 -3.03 -22.22 -12.12
CA PHE A 793 -3.23 -22.99 -10.88
C PHE A 793 -3.72 -24.40 -11.21
N PRO A 794 -3.23 -25.46 -10.51
CA PRO A 794 -3.62 -26.84 -10.80
C PRO A 794 -5.13 -27.05 -10.65
N VAL A 795 -5.68 -27.99 -11.43
CA VAL A 795 -7.10 -28.35 -11.31
C VAL A 795 -7.25 -29.28 -10.11
N ILE A 796 -8.06 -28.88 -9.14
CA ILE A 796 -8.27 -29.61 -7.90
C ILE A 796 -9.69 -30.20 -7.89
N ASN A 797 -9.79 -31.50 -7.59
CA ASN A 797 -11.09 -32.15 -7.37
C ASN A 797 -11.51 -31.97 -5.90
N PHE A 798 -12.33 -30.94 -5.63
CA PHE A 798 -12.78 -30.62 -4.28
C PHE A 798 -13.80 -31.62 -3.72
N GLU A 799 -14.60 -32.30 -4.55
CA GLU A 799 -15.51 -33.35 -4.09
C GLU A 799 -14.77 -34.50 -3.40
N ARG A 800 -13.54 -34.78 -3.85
CA ARG A 800 -12.67 -35.77 -3.21
C ARG A 800 -12.06 -35.25 -1.91
N LEU A 801 -11.66 -33.97 -1.86
CA LEU A 801 -11.08 -33.37 -0.66
C LEU A 801 -12.13 -33.19 0.44
N ASP A 802 -13.36 -32.89 0.08
CA ASP A 802 -14.46 -32.72 1.04
C ASP A 802 -14.76 -34.00 1.83
N LYS A 803 -14.45 -35.17 1.26
CA LYS A 803 -14.52 -36.47 1.97
C LYS A 803 -13.45 -36.61 3.04
N ASP A 804 -12.30 -35.96 2.86
CA ASP A 804 -11.17 -35.97 3.79
C ASP A 804 -11.26 -34.84 4.84
N LYS A 805 -12.22 -33.90 4.72
CA LYS A 805 -12.31 -32.68 5.55
C LYS A 805 -12.21 -32.92 7.06
N ASP A 806 -12.87 -33.96 7.54
CA ASP A 806 -12.92 -34.33 8.96
C ASP A 806 -11.70 -35.12 9.44
N CYS A 807 -11.01 -35.78 8.51
CA CYS A 807 -9.88 -36.67 8.75
C CYS A 807 -8.80 -36.44 7.67
N PRO A 808 -8.24 -35.23 7.56
CA PRO A 808 -7.31 -34.92 6.48
C PRO A 808 -6.03 -35.73 6.63
N ARG A 809 -5.40 -36.04 5.50
CA ARG A 809 -4.04 -36.61 5.43
C ARG A 809 -3.01 -35.52 5.68
N SER A 810 -1.79 -35.89 6.06
CA SER A 810 -0.74 -34.88 6.30
C SER A 810 -0.23 -34.18 5.05
N PHE A 811 -0.52 -34.67 3.84
CA PHE A 811 0.03 -34.09 2.62
C PHE A 811 -0.79 -34.43 1.38
N TYR A 812 -1.01 -33.40 0.59
CA TYR A 812 -1.65 -33.41 -0.71
C TYR A 812 -0.74 -32.71 -1.73
N ALA A 813 -0.57 -33.30 -2.91
CA ALA A 813 0.12 -32.64 -4.02
C ALA A 813 -0.80 -32.58 -5.24
N PHE A 814 -0.83 -31.43 -5.89
CA PHE A 814 -1.65 -31.16 -7.07
C PHE A 814 -0.76 -30.69 -8.21
N GLU A 815 -0.89 -31.34 -9.36
CA GLU A 815 -0.07 -31.09 -10.53
C GLU A 815 -0.93 -30.69 -11.72
N GLY A 816 -0.38 -29.89 -12.63
CA GLY A 816 -1.02 -29.56 -13.89
C GLY A 816 0.02 -29.20 -14.96
N LYS A 817 -0.27 -29.53 -16.22
CA LYS A 817 0.61 -29.18 -17.34
C LYS A 817 0.71 -27.65 -17.47
N GLY A 818 1.93 -27.12 -17.49
CA GLY A 818 2.18 -25.67 -17.58
C GLY A 818 1.73 -24.86 -16.36
N LYS A 819 1.49 -25.52 -15.22
CA LYS A 819 1.00 -24.91 -13.98
C LYS A 819 1.96 -25.25 -12.83
N PRO A 820 2.06 -24.38 -11.80
CA PRO A 820 2.84 -24.68 -10.61
C PRO A 820 2.31 -25.94 -9.91
N ILE A 821 3.22 -26.70 -9.30
CA ILE A 821 2.86 -27.76 -8.36
C ILE A 821 2.37 -27.10 -7.06
N VAL A 822 1.31 -27.63 -6.45
CA VAL A 822 0.83 -27.17 -5.15
C VAL A 822 0.88 -28.32 -4.16
N ILE A 823 1.74 -28.21 -3.15
CA ILE A 823 1.72 -29.03 -1.95
C ILE A 823 0.87 -28.34 -0.90
N HIS A 824 -0.04 -29.08 -0.27
CA HIS A 824 -0.89 -28.61 0.81
C HIS A 824 -0.79 -29.54 2.03
N ILE A 825 -0.46 -28.95 3.18
CA ILE A 825 -0.19 -29.65 4.45
C ILE A 825 -1.08 -29.05 5.54
N PRO A 826 -2.19 -29.72 5.91
CA PRO A 826 -3.03 -29.32 7.04
C PRO A 826 -2.32 -29.51 8.38
N LEU A 827 -2.46 -28.53 9.29
CA LEU A 827 -1.84 -28.55 10.61
C LEU A 827 -2.22 -29.78 11.44
N PHE A 828 -3.52 -30.03 11.60
CA PHE A 828 -4.02 -31.20 12.32
C PHE A 828 -4.53 -32.22 11.31
N ASN A 829 -3.95 -33.42 11.35
CA ASN A 829 -4.23 -34.46 10.36
C ASN A 829 -4.11 -35.86 10.98
N MET A 830 -4.50 -36.87 10.21
CA MET A 830 -4.53 -38.25 10.69
C MET A 830 -3.15 -38.82 11.04
N ASP A 831 -2.07 -38.28 10.49
CA ASP A 831 -0.73 -38.80 10.74
C ASP A 831 -0.15 -38.25 12.05
N ASN A 832 -0.29 -36.94 12.31
CA ASN A 832 0.21 -36.35 13.56
C ASN A 832 -0.78 -36.48 14.74
N CYS A 833 -2.08 -36.50 14.50
CA CYS A 833 -3.11 -36.65 15.54
C CYS A 833 -3.64 -38.08 15.69
N LYS A 834 -3.32 -39.02 14.79
CA LYS A 834 -3.70 -40.45 14.81
C LYS A 834 -5.19 -40.75 14.59
N ASP A 835 -6.09 -39.93 15.12
CA ASP A 835 -7.54 -40.16 15.04
C ASP A 835 -8.36 -38.85 15.04
N LYS A 836 -9.61 -38.96 14.56
CA LYS A 836 -10.56 -37.85 14.43
C LYS A 836 -10.87 -37.14 15.76
N ARG A 837 -10.90 -37.86 16.88
CA ARG A 837 -11.22 -37.26 18.20
C ARG A 837 -10.06 -36.39 18.65
N THR A 838 -8.84 -36.84 18.44
CA THR A 838 -7.63 -36.07 18.72
C THR A 838 -7.55 -34.82 17.84
N ILE A 839 -7.82 -34.92 16.53
CA ILE A 839 -7.90 -33.73 15.65
C ILE A 839 -8.87 -32.68 16.22
N LYS A 840 -10.09 -33.09 16.58
CA LYS A 840 -11.09 -32.18 17.15
C LYS A 840 -10.66 -31.59 18.50
N LYS A 841 -9.99 -32.39 19.33
CA LYS A 841 -9.45 -31.94 20.62
C LYS A 841 -8.40 -30.84 20.40
N GLU A 842 -7.43 -31.07 19.52
CA GLU A 842 -6.37 -30.10 19.21
C GLU A 842 -6.98 -28.83 18.57
N GLN A 843 -7.93 -28.96 17.66
CA GLN A 843 -8.67 -27.82 17.09
C GLN A 843 -9.41 -26.98 18.15
N HIS A 844 -9.96 -27.63 19.18
CA HIS A 844 -10.64 -26.95 20.29
C HIS A 844 -9.66 -26.33 21.29
N GLU A 845 -8.48 -26.93 21.46
CA GLU A 845 -7.44 -26.45 22.37
C GLU A 845 -6.66 -25.26 21.79
N TYR A 846 -6.48 -25.24 20.47
CA TYR A 846 -5.74 -24.21 19.72
C TYR A 846 -6.69 -23.35 18.88
N THR A 847 -7.55 -22.57 19.51
CA THR A 847 -8.45 -21.63 18.82
C THR A 847 -7.71 -20.40 18.30
N THR A 848 -8.30 -19.72 17.29
CA THR A 848 -7.71 -18.47 16.75
C THR A 848 -7.85 -17.31 17.74
N PHE A 849 -8.98 -17.25 18.45
CA PHE A 849 -9.29 -16.23 19.46
C PHE A 849 -9.02 -16.82 20.84
N GLN A 850 -7.88 -16.47 21.41
CA GLN A 850 -7.51 -16.84 22.78
C GLN A 850 -6.48 -15.88 23.37
N LEU A 851 -6.35 -15.93 24.70
CA LEU A 851 -5.27 -15.27 25.44
C LEU A 851 -3.91 -15.93 25.13
N PRO A 852 -2.77 -15.28 25.42
CA PRO A 852 -1.43 -15.84 25.20
C PRO A 852 -1.30 -17.30 25.66
N TYR A 853 -0.74 -18.17 24.81
CA TYR A 853 -0.22 -19.46 25.27
C TYR A 853 0.97 -19.17 26.20
N ARG A 854 0.78 -19.22 27.53
CA ARG A 854 1.88 -19.03 28.50
C ARG A 854 2.56 -20.34 28.91
N GLU A 855 1.87 -21.45 28.72
CA GLU A 855 2.38 -22.76 29.11
C GLU A 855 3.40 -23.25 28.09
N GLN A 856 4.68 -23.32 28.48
CA GLN A 856 5.76 -23.80 27.60
C GLN A 856 5.45 -25.17 26.97
N LYS A 857 4.84 -26.08 27.73
CA LYS A 857 4.42 -27.40 27.22
C LYS A 857 3.42 -27.29 26.07
N LYS A 858 2.50 -26.32 26.15
CA LYS A 858 1.47 -26.09 25.13
C LYS A 858 2.08 -25.48 23.87
N ILE A 859 2.97 -24.50 24.03
CA ILE A 859 3.72 -23.91 22.91
C ILE A 859 4.56 -24.98 22.20
N GLU A 860 5.35 -25.74 22.94
CA GLU A 860 6.22 -26.78 22.38
C GLU A 860 5.42 -27.94 21.76
N HIS A 861 4.28 -28.33 22.33
CA HIS A 861 3.42 -29.35 21.74
C HIS A 861 2.91 -28.94 20.36
N LEU A 862 2.40 -27.72 20.23
CA LEU A 862 1.94 -27.22 18.93
C LEU A 862 3.08 -27.08 17.92
N ALA A 863 4.22 -26.52 18.33
CA ALA A 863 5.40 -26.43 17.49
C ALA A 863 5.90 -27.82 17.05
N HIS A 864 5.82 -28.81 17.95
CA HIS A 864 6.16 -30.20 17.66
C HIS A 864 5.19 -30.84 16.66
N LEU A 865 3.87 -30.67 16.83
CA LEU A 865 2.88 -31.18 15.88
C LEU A 865 3.08 -30.64 14.46
N ALA A 866 3.43 -29.36 14.35
CA ALA A 866 3.74 -28.73 13.06
C ALA A 866 5.08 -29.21 12.48
N ALA A 867 6.10 -29.40 13.32
CA ALA A 867 7.38 -29.97 12.92
C ALA A 867 7.23 -31.43 12.41
N GLU A 868 6.40 -32.24 13.07
CA GLU A 868 6.11 -33.62 12.63
C GLU A 868 5.52 -33.68 11.22
N ASN A 869 4.69 -32.70 10.82
CA ASN A 869 4.15 -32.66 9.47
C ASN A 869 5.23 -32.51 8.40
N VAL A 870 6.30 -31.77 8.70
CA VAL A 870 7.48 -31.66 7.83
C VAL A 870 8.27 -32.97 7.88
N ARG A 871 8.61 -33.44 9.08
CA ARG A 871 9.44 -34.64 9.30
C ARG A 871 8.88 -35.88 8.60
N MET A 872 7.58 -36.13 8.76
CA MET A 872 6.90 -37.28 8.14
C MET A 872 6.80 -37.17 6.60
N ASN A 873 6.78 -35.95 6.06
CA ASN A 873 6.61 -35.71 4.63
C ASN A 873 7.88 -35.25 3.92
N ARG A 874 9.04 -35.26 4.60
CA ARG A 874 10.33 -34.80 4.08
C ARG A 874 10.64 -35.36 2.68
N GLU A 875 10.56 -36.67 2.52
CA GLU A 875 10.85 -37.33 1.24
C GLU A 875 9.85 -36.94 0.15
N ARG A 876 8.58 -36.73 0.51
CA ARG A 876 7.52 -36.32 -0.43
C ARG A 876 7.70 -34.87 -0.87
N ILE A 877 8.08 -33.99 0.05
CA ILE A 877 8.44 -32.59 -0.27
C ILE A 877 9.62 -32.57 -1.24
N LEU A 878 10.68 -33.32 -0.93
CA LEU A 878 11.86 -33.45 -1.80
C LEU A 878 11.52 -33.98 -3.19
N GLU A 879 10.62 -34.96 -3.27
CA GLU A 879 10.18 -35.52 -4.55
C GLU A 879 9.47 -34.47 -5.42
N GLU A 880 8.57 -33.67 -4.84
CA GLU A 880 7.91 -32.60 -5.58
C GLU A 880 8.87 -31.46 -5.97
N ILE A 881 9.89 -31.17 -5.16
CA ILE A 881 10.97 -30.23 -5.52
C ILE A 881 11.76 -30.76 -6.73
N ARG A 882 12.10 -32.06 -6.76
CA ARG A 882 12.79 -32.69 -7.90
C ARG A 882 11.96 -32.60 -9.17
N LYS A 883 10.66 -32.92 -9.10
CA LYS A 883 9.73 -32.76 -10.23
C LYS A 883 9.66 -31.32 -10.72
N ALA A 884 9.62 -30.34 -9.81
CA ALA A 884 9.64 -28.92 -10.17
C ALA A 884 10.93 -28.56 -10.91
N ALA A 885 12.08 -29.03 -10.41
CA ALA A 885 13.37 -28.83 -11.07
C ALA A 885 13.38 -29.43 -12.48
N GLU A 886 12.95 -30.69 -12.65
CA GLU A 886 12.87 -31.35 -13.96
C GLU A 886 11.97 -30.60 -14.95
N ARG A 887 10.82 -30.10 -14.48
CA ARG A 887 9.92 -29.28 -15.31
C ARG A 887 10.55 -27.97 -15.76
N ARG A 888 11.29 -27.30 -14.87
CA ARG A 888 11.97 -26.04 -15.21
C ARG A 888 13.08 -26.29 -16.23
N LYS A 889 13.86 -27.35 -16.06
CA LYS A 889 14.88 -27.77 -17.04
C LYS A 889 14.28 -28.08 -18.42
N ALA A 890 13.06 -28.62 -18.47
CA ALA A 890 12.38 -28.89 -19.74
C ALA A 890 11.77 -27.63 -20.41
N LYS A 891 11.67 -26.50 -19.70
CA LYS A 891 11.23 -25.21 -20.24
C LYS A 891 12.39 -24.39 -20.84
N CYS A 892 13.59 -24.57 -20.29
CA CYS A 892 14.84 -23.96 -20.76
C CYS A 892 15.39 -24.73 -21.96
#